data_AF-A0A2T0RWZ6-F1
#
_entry.id   AF-A0A2T0RWZ6-F1
#
_cell.length_a   1.000
_cell.length_b   1.000
_cell.length_c   1.000
_cell.angle_alpha   90.00
_cell.angle_beta   90.00
_cell.angle_gamma   90.00
#
_symmetry.space_group_name_H-M   'P 1'
#
loop_
_entity.id
_entity.type
_entity.pdbx_description
1 polymer ?
#
loop_
_entity_poly.entity_id
_entity_poly.type
_entity_poly.pdbx_seq_one_letter_code
_entity_poly.pdbx_strand_id
1 'polypeptide(L)'
;MTRALAVAAGVTLAAALGLRWGWSAFVAGLLALAHLAVVRHLARQRGTRGEESADAERGRTPRSPAISVRLSGRPTSLVTFAGRRHELQELLGRFEALRAPDAADGAIILAVHGMPGVGKSVLAHELARQLSVHFPDGALFANLGNAGSIRAEADVLNRFLMALGVPKDEIPGPTLERAALFRSATAGKEILVVLDAARDHQQVTRLLPAARGCAVIVTSRRDLAPALGIKPYRLVLPEVEGALEMLLAMISPEPAGTGDTGYDYESAVEIVNTLGRLPLAISAVGDLVAQRAEPLAGVARRLRDRAALEALLSNNGRGVEERIDTEYDRLSGDEQLAFRLLSLVDSASFVPWVLVPLVGDEQRLNHLEAEKLIGRLAERQLLEPAGRDDVTGLDRYRFHPVVRIFAEHRRGEDESLTGPALGRLDDAYLEAVDLILAAGDDLYRRESGPRLPRRWFPAGSSLPRDIGALPQGWVRAESRNLIRCVSAAHRREHWSLCWRVAARLGECVPEGAPADDLTRTFALGLDAAAQLRHRSAARRAQAEVLLARADHLARRESYSPAYDDFHRAALTANHLRPLAAVRRRPRSDPHERAAPGIECDTHRRLAAAHLRAGMYREAAFELTRAERLVPAGGEPRLRRLIALMRAHIEPGSLTGDGYAGADDELYLWFESAMAESERHGGAYKRASDRLRRLRHRYADDVALSCDLLARMADLRLDEHRYGAPVDAGHTLRRALRRAAEALHGYERLGNRVGVVRARCLLVRALVRLHRPKDAEKQLALALSGFARLDPVVSHPLSTVYAALSWARGDLLTEQGLRGEGDLDLRAAAALLLAHGDERTSRMVLGTAAPPPVPGAAGREPAVRLHGEPAAGRVLDVTYSVGPPGLDPDRYPVGARYVRVVLVAPGADVNPPERTARLDAWAPLAPLSFAVTPAAPGRLVLGFLVYDADDGTLLHHVEARPREVTGPALEDAPS
;
A
#
# COMPACT_ATOMS: atom_id res chain seq x y z
N MET A 1 -47.45 35.48 -27.16
CA MET A 1 -47.36 35.32 -28.62
C MET A 1 -46.47 34.14 -29.04
N THR A 2 -45.27 33.97 -28.47
CA THR A 2 -44.34 32.86 -28.81
C THR A 2 -44.89 31.44 -28.57
N ARG A 3 -45.69 31.22 -27.51
CA ARG A 3 -46.36 29.92 -27.27
C ARG A 3 -47.43 29.57 -28.31
N ALA A 4 -48.13 30.58 -28.87
CA ALA A 4 -49.17 30.34 -29.86
C ALA A 4 -48.57 30.00 -31.24
N LEU A 5 -47.44 30.63 -31.59
CA LEU A 5 -46.70 30.35 -32.83
C LEU A 5 -46.07 28.95 -32.86
N ALA A 6 -45.54 28.46 -31.73
CA ALA A 6 -44.97 27.12 -31.64
C ALA A 6 -46.04 26.01 -31.78
N VAL A 7 -47.24 26.23 -31.22
CA VAL A 7 -48.36 25.30 -31.37
C VAL A 7 -48.90 25.30 -32.79
N ALA A 8 -49.01 26.47 -33.43
CA ALA A 8 -49.45 26.59 -34.82
C ALA A 8 -48.50 25.87 -35.80
N ALA A 9 -47.18 26.01 -35.61
CA ALA A 9 -46.15 25.34 -36.42
C ALA A 9 -46.14 23.82 -36.23
N GLY A 10 -46.37 23.33 -35.00
CA GLY A 10 -46.47 21.90 -34.72
C GLY A 10 -47.70 21.25 -35.36
N VAL A 11 -48.84 21.97 -35.40
CA VAL A 11 -50.08 21.49 -36.03
C VAL A 11 -49.98 21.46 -37.55
N THR A 12 -49.30 22.42 -38.18
CA THR A 12 -49.09 22.43 -39.64
C THR A 12 -48.12 21.33 -40.08
N LEU A 13 -47.06 21.07 -39.31
CA LEU A 13 -46.11 19.99 -39.59
C LEU A 13 -46.74 18.60 -39.44
N ALA A 14 -47.61 18.42 -38.44
CA ALA A 14 -48.32 17.16 -38.23
C ALA A 14 -49.38 16.89 -39.32
N ALA A 15 -50.05 17.93 -39.82
CA ALA A 15 -50.98 17.82 -40.95
C ALA A 15 -50.27 17.48 -42.27
N ALA A 16 -49.07 18.04 -42.50
CA ALA A 16 -48.26 17.75 -43.68
C ALA A 16 -47.70 16.31 -43.70
N LEU A 17 -47.60 15.66 -42.54
CA LEU A 17 -47.03 14.30 -42.38
C LEU A 17 -48.10 13.21 -42.18
N GLY A 18 -49.40 13.54 -42.27
CA GLY A 18 -50.49 12.55 -42.25
C GLY A 18 -50.64 11.73 -40.94
N LEU A 19 -50.11 12.23 -39.82
CA LEU A 19 -50.09 11.49 -38.55
C LEU A 19 -51.44 11.55 -37.83
N ARG A 20 -51.96 10.39 -37.38
CA ARG A 20 -53.21 10.28 -36.60
C ARG A 20 -53.10 11.08 -35.29
N TRP A 21 -54.21 11.72 -34.91
CA TRP A 21 -54.36 12.72 -33.82
C TRP A 21 -53.76 12.37 -32.45
N GLY A 22 -53.49 11.11 -32.14
CA GLY A 22 -52.85 10.71 -30.89
C GLY A 22 -51.34 11.01 -30.82
N TRP A 23 -50.64 10.99 -31.95
CA TRP A 23 -49.18 11.17 -32.00
C TRP A 23 -48.74 12.63 -32.09
N SER A 24 -49.60 13.51 -32.63
CA SER A 24 -49.33 14.95 -32.72
C SER A 24 -49.32 15.64 -31.34
N ALA A 25 -50.16 15.18 -30.40
CA ALA A 25 -50.14 15.67 -29.02
C ALA A 25 -48.85 15.28 -28.27
N PHE A 26 -48.31 14.08 -28.55
CA PHE A 26 -47.08 13.58 -27.93
C PHE A 26 -45.83 14.33 -28.42
N VAL A 27 -45.75 14.58 -29.74
CA VAL A 27 -44.63 15.35 -30.35
C VAL A 27 -44.70 16.83 -29.95
N ALA A 28 -45.90 17.41 -29.85
CA ALA A 28 -46.07 18.78 -29.34
C ALA A 28 -45.66 18.91 -27.86
N GLY A 29 -45.93 17.89 -27.04
CA GLY A 29 -45.48 17.82 -25.64
C GLY A 29 -43.96 17.73 -25.50
N LEU A 30 -43.31 16.92 -26.35
CA LEU A 30 -41.84 16.76 -26.38
C LEU A 30 -41.12 18.05 -26.81
N LEU A 31 -41.63 18.73 -27.84
CA LEU A 31 -41.08 20.02 -28.28
C LEU A 31 -41.32 21.14 -27.26
N ALA A 32 -42.46 21.15 -26.56
CA ALA A 32 -42.72 22.09 -25.48
C ALA A 32 -41.78 21.89 -24.28
N LEU A 33 -41.47 20.63 -23.93
CA LEU A 33 -40.52 20.28 -22.87
C LEU A 33 -39.08 20.64 -23.25
N ALA A 34 -38.66 20.36 -24.49
CA ALA A 34 -37.35 20.76 -24.99
C ALA A 34 -37.19 22.28 -25.00
N HIS A 35 -38.22 23.02 -25.43
CA HIS A 35 -38.21 24.47 -25.40
C HIS A 35 -38.25 25.04 -23.96
N LEU A 36 -38.92 24.39 -23.02
CA LEU A 36 -38.90 24.79 -21.59
C LEU A 36 -37.52 24.54 -20.96
N ALA A 37 -36.83 23.47 -21.36
CA ALA A 37 -35.47 23.15 -20.92
C ALA A 37 -34.46 24.17 -21.44
N VAL A 38 -34.56 24.56 -22.71
CA VAL A 38 -33.71 25.60 -23.32
C VAL A 38 -33.98 26.99 -22.71
N VAL A 39 -35.24 27.34 -22.47
CA VAL A 39 -35.59 28.61 -21.81
C VAL A 39 -35.13 28.63 -20.35
N ARG A 40 -35.21 27.52 -19.60
CA ARG A 40 -34.64 27.41 -18.25
C ARG A 40 -33.12 27.48 -18.25
N HIS A 41 -32.46 26.91 -19.25
CA HIS A 41 -31.01 26.99 -19.40
C HIS A 41 -30.55 28.42 -19.70
N LEU A 42 -31.25 29.13 -20.60
CA LEU A 42 -30.99 30.53 -20.91
C LEU A 42 -31.40 31.50 -19.78
N ALA A 43 -32.44 31.18 -19.01
CA ALA A 43 -32.81 31.93 -17.81
C ALA A 43 -31.80 31.75 -16.68
N ARG A 44 -31.18 30.57 -16.53
CA ARG A 44 -30.06 30.33 -15.60
C ARG A 44 -28.79 31.07 -16.02
N GLN A 45 -28.55 31.27 -17.32
CA GLN A 45 -27.42 32.09 -17.80
C GLN A 45 -27.67 33.60 -17.70
N ARG A 46 -28.93 34.05 -17.61
CA ARG A 46 -29.28 35.47 -17.45
C ARG A 46 -29.54 35.90 -16.00
N GLY A 47 -29.94 34.97 -15.13
CA GLY A 47 -30.17 35.22 -13.69
C GLY A 47 -28.91 35.44 -12.85
N THR A 48 -27.72 35.30 -13.43
CA THR A 48 -26.43 35.56 -12.76
C THR A 48 -25.78 36.87 -13.20
N ARG A 49 -26.53 37.78 -13.84
CA ARG A 49 -25.99 39.04 -14.38
C ARG A 49 -26.68 40.33 -13.91
N GLY A 50 -27.52 40.26 -12.88
CA GLY A 50 -28.22 41.44 -12.39
C GLY A 50 -28.62 41.33 -10.93
N GLU A 51 -27.65 41.30 -10.02
CA GLU A 51 -27.80 41.72 -8.61
C GLU A 51 -26.48 41.77 -7.81
N GLU A 52 -25.29 41.73 -8.45
CA GLU A 52 -23.98 41.94 -7.80
C GLU A 52 -23.37 43.30 -8.16
N SER A 53 -24.05 44.41 -7.85
CA SER A 53 -23.48 45.75 -8.06
C SER A 53 -23.43 46.64 -6.82
N ALA A 54 -23.53 46.08 -5.60
CA ALA A 54 -23.40 46.88 -4.38
C ALA A 54 -22.46 46.32 -3.28
N ASP A 55 -22.04 45.05 -3.30
CA ASP A 55 -21.19 44.47 -2.23
C ASP A 55 -19.80 43.98 -2.68
N ALA A 56 -19.38 44.27 -3.91
CA ALA A 56 -18.13 43.78 -4.51
C ALA A 56 -16.89 44.66 -4.21
N GLU A 57 -16.76 45.23 -3.00
CA GLU A 57 -15.58 46.03 -2.61
C GLU A 57 -14.70 45.44 -1.49
N ARG A 58 -15.02 44.26 -0.95
CA ARG A 58 -14.13 43.59 0.03
C ARG A 58 -13.94 42.11 -0.31
N GLY A 59 -13.00 41.83 -1.21
CA GLY A 59 -12.61 40.45 -1.54
C GLY A 59 -11.99 40.27 -2.92
N ARG A 60 -11.07 41.15 -3.35
CA ARG A 60 -10.35 40.95 -4.61
C ARG A 60 -9.29 39.86 -4.46
N THR A 61 -9.58 38.66 -4.96
CA THR A 61 -8.56 37.71 -5.43
C THR A 61 -8.20 38.07 -6.89
N PRO A 62 -6.91 38.09 -7.28
CA PRO A 62 -6.53 38.56 -8.61
C PRO A 62 -6.71 37.46 -9.66
N ARG A 63 -7.64 37.66 -10.61
CA ARG A 63 -7.80 36.82 -11.82
C ARG A 63 -7.33 37.56 -13.08
N SER A 64 -6.08 37.32 -13.45
CA SER A 64 -5.51 37.32 -14.82
C SER A 64 -4.08 36.76 -14.76
N PRO A 65 -3.65 35.81 -15.62
CA PRO A 65 -2.29 35.28 -15.56
C PRO A 65 -1.31 36.30 -16.17
N ALA A 66 -0.84 37.22 -15.33
CA ALA A 66 0.13 38.25 -15.70
C ALA A 66 1.50 37.63 -16.07
N ILE A 67 2.16 38.21 -17.07
CA ILE A 67 3.63 38.12 -17.19
C ILE A 67 4.16 39.10 -16.14
N SER A 68 4.74 38.58 -15.06
CA SER A 68 5.37 39.42 -14.04
C SER A 68 6.81 39.69 -14.45
N VAL A 69 7.06 40.89 -14.93
CA VAL A 69 8.41 41.42 -15.08
C VAL A 69 8.77 42.11 -13.77
N ARG A 70 9.79 41.63 -13.06
CA ARG A 70 10.34 42.32 -11.87
C ARG A 70 11.85 42.41 -11.99
N LEU A 71 12.33 43.60 -12.35
CA LEU A 71 13.76 43.91 -12.40
C LEU A 71 14.37 44.19 -11.00
N SER A 72 13.57 44.20 -9.92
CA SER A 72 14.08 44.59 -8.59
C SER A 72 13.34 44.00 -7.37
N GLY A 73 12.54 42.93 -7.53
CA GLY A 73 11.77 42.39 -6.40
C GLY A 73 11.71 40.87 -6.37
N ARG A 74 12.11 40.28 -5.23
CA ARG A 74 12.00 38.84 -4.92
C ARG A 74 10.62 38.29 -5.32
N PRO A 75 10.53 37.08 -5.90
CA PRO A 75 9.25 36.41 -6.11
C PRO A 75 8.53 36.24 -4.76
N THR A 76 7.34 36.83 -4.63
CA THR A 76 6.47 36.63 -3.46
C THR A 76 5.94 35.20 -3.47
N SER A 77 6.06 34.48 -2.35
CA SER A 77 5.48 33.15 -2.22
C SER A 77 3.96 33.25 -2.21
N LEU A 78 3.30 32.67 -3.22
CA LEU A 78 1.83 32.63 -3.35
C LEU A 78 1.23 31.32 -2.82
N VAL A 79 2.08 30.36 -2.41
CA VAL A 79 1.66 29.02 -1.98
C VAL A 79 2.65 28.53 -0.92
N THR A 80 2.15 27.91 0.15
CA THR A 80 3.00 27.21 1.12
C THR A 80 3.82 26.13 0.41
N PHE A 81 5.13 26.34 0.24
CA PHE A 81 6.05 25.34 -0.29
C PHE A 81 6.39 24.34 0.82
N ALA A 82 5.88 23.12 0.72
CA ALA A 82 6.09 22.06 1.70
C ALA A 82 6.38 20.72 1.01
N GLY A 83 7.08 19.82 1.71
CA GLY A 83 7.26 18.44 1.26
C GLY A 83 8.15 18.19 0.04
N ARG A 84 8.90 19.20 -0.43
CA ARG A 84 9.79 19.13 -1.63
C ARG A 84 11.20 19.65 -1.38
N ARG A 85 11.66 19.57 -0.14
CA ARG A 85 12.97 20.11 0.26
C ARG A 85 14.13 19.37 -0.39
N HIS A 86 14.05 18.05 -0.52
CA HIS A 86 15.11 17.26 -1.12
C HIS A 86 15.34 17.63 -2.59
N GLU A 87 14.27 17.71 -3.39
CA GLU A 87 14.33 18.04 -4.81
C GLU A 87 14.85 19.46 -5.05
N LEU A 88 14.46 20.38 -4.17
CA LEU A 88 14.96 21.75 -4.20
C LEU A 88 16.48 21.80 -3.93
N GLN A 89 16.96 21.10 -2.90
CA GLN A 89 18.39 21.03 -2.58
C GLN A 89 19.20 20.37 -3.69
N GLU A 90 18.68 19.33 -4.34
CA GLU A 90 19.34 18.68 -5.48
C GLU A 90 19.47 19.64 -6.67
N LEU A 91 18.44 20.42 -6.99
CA LEU A 91 18.48 21.42 -8.06
C LEU A 91 19.45 22.57 -7.74
N LEU A 92 19.52 23.01 -6.48
CA LEU A 92 20.52 23.99 -6.02
C LEU A 92 21.94 23.45 -6.14
N GLY A 93 22.19 22.22 -5.72
CA GLY A 93 23.50 21.57 -5.89
C GLY A 93 23.90 21.41 -7.36
N ARG A 94 22.94 21.11 -8.25
CA ARG A 94 23.18 21.08 -9.70
C ARG A 94 23.54 22.46 -10.25
N PHE A 95 22.87 23.51 -9.79
CA PHE A 95 23.20 24.89 -10.14
C PHE A 95 24.63 25.25 -9.73
N GLU A 96 25.02 24.94 -8.50
CA GLU A 96 26.37 25.20 -7.98
C GLU A 96 27.44 24.45 -8.79
N ALA A 97 27.20 23.17 -9.12
CA ALA A 97 28.11 22.38 -9.94
C ALA A 97 28.29 22.95 -11.36
N LEU A 98 27.22 23.48 -11.96
CA LEU A 98 27.25 24.09 -13.31
C LEU A 98 27.87 25.49 -13.33
N ARG A 99 28.02 26.13 -12.17
CA ARG A 99 28.65 27.45 -12.02
C ARG A 99 30.18 27.38 -11.84
N ALA A 100 30.75 26.18 -11.66
CA ALA A 100 32.18 26.00 -11.43
C ALA A 100 33.05 26.60 -12.58
N PRO A 101 34.29 27.03 -12.31
CA PRO A 101 35.14 27.73 -13.29
C PRO A 101 35.36 26.96 -14.59
N ASP A 102 35.43 25.63 -14.50
CA ASP A 102 35.68 24.72 -15.63
C ASP A 102 34.42 24.34 -16.44
N ALA A 103 33.26 24.94 -16.13
CA ALA A 103 32.00 24.68 -16.83
C ALA A 103 31.94 25.32 -18.23
N ALA A 104 31.03 24.83 -19.08
CA ALA A 104 30.86 25.25 -20.47
C ALA A 104 30.49 26.74 -20.62
N ASP A 105 30.89 27.35 -21.75
CA ASP A 105 30.47 28.70 -22.14
C ASP A 105 28.96 28.76 -22.45
N GLY A 106 28.21 29.57 -21.71
CA GLY A 106 26.78 29.83 -21.97
C GLY A 106 25.93 29.97 -20.70
N ALA A 107 24.64 30.26 -20.87
CA ALA A 107 23.71 30.36 -19.75
C ALA A 107 23.45 28.98 -19.11
N ILE A 108 23.32 28.94 -17.79
CA ILE A 108 23.04 27.70 -17.04
C ILE A 108 21.56 27.32 -17.24
N ILE A 109 21.27 26.13 -17.76
CA ILE A 109 19.88 25.69 -17.99
C ILE A 109 19.51 24.56 -17.02
N LEU A 110 18.46 24.78 -16.23
CA LEU A 110 17.86 23.80 -15.33
C LEU A 110 16.49 23.39 -15.89
N ALA A 111 16.40 22.20 -16.49
CA ALA A 111 15.16 21.67 -17.05
C ALA A 111 14.47 20.70 -16.07
N VAL A 112 13.25 21.06 -15.67
CA VAL A 112 12.38 20.26 -14.80
C VAL A 112 11.17 19.76 -15.60
N HIS A 113 11.01 18.45 -15.71
CA HIS A 113 9.87 17.85 -16.40
C HIS A 113 9.13 16.84 -15.51
N GLY A 114 7.89 16.48 -15.86
CA GLY A 114 7.06 15.56 -15.05
C GLY A 114 5.57 15.75 -15.27
N MET A 115 4.75 14.88 -14.67
CA MET A 115 3.30 14.79 -14.94
C MET A 115 2.51 16.09 -14.62
N PRO A 116 1.32 16.29 -15.21
CA PRO A 116 0.42 17.38 -14.83
C PRO A 116 0.14 17.35 -13.32
N GLY A 117 0.12 18.53 -12.67
CA GLY A 117 -0.23 18.63 -11.25
C GLY A 117 0.83 18.18 -10.24
N VAL A 118 2.00 17.69 -10.67
CA VAL A 118 3.09 17.24 -9.77
C VAL A 118 3.82 18.37 -9.00
N GLY A 119 3.54 19.62 -9.34
CA GLY A 119 4.11 20.80 -8.66
C GLY A 119 5.31 21.47 -9.35
N LYS A 120 5.56 21.21 -10.65
CA LYS A 120 6.70 21.80 -11.39
C LYS A 120 6.79 23.32 -11.28
N SER A 121 5.70 24.03 -11.52
CA SER A 121 5.66 25.50 -11.45
C SER A 121 5.93 26.02 -10.04
N VAL A 122 5.43 25.32 -9.02
CA VAL A 122 5.67 25.65 -7.60
C VAL A 122 7.15 25.46 -7.25
N LEU A 123 7.76 24.35 -7.68
CA LEU A 123 9.19 24.09 -7.48
C LEU A 123 10.06 25.12 -8.23
N ALA A 124 9.70 25.46 -9.47
CA ALA A 124 10.45 26.44 -10.26
C ALA A 124 10.40 27.84 -9.66
N HIS A 125 9.25 28.27 -9.14
CA HIS A 125 9.15 29.55 -8.43
C HIS A 125 9.98 29.57 -7.16
N GLU A 126 9.93 28.50 -6.36
CA GLU A 126 10.71 28.42 -5.13
C GLU A 126 12.23 28.36 -5.42
N LEU A 127 12.64 27.59 -6.43
CA LEU A 127 14.02 27.57 -6.91
C LEU A 127 14.46 28.97 -7.38
N ALA A 128 13.63 29.66 -8.15
CA ALA A 128 13.92 31.02 -8.61
C ALA A 128 14.06 32.00 -7.44
N ARG A 129 13.22 31.85 -6.41
CA ARG A 129 13.27 32.66 -5.19
C ARG A 129 14.58 32.46 -4.44
N GLN A 130 15.09 31.23 -4.33
CA GLN A 130 16.36 30.97 -3.67
C GLN A 130 17.55 31.44 -4.52
N LEU A 131 17.49 31.21 -5.84
CA LEU A 131 18.56 31.61 -6.76
C LEU A 131 18.65 33.11 -7.01
N SER A 132 17.57 33.89 -6.78
CA SER A 132 17.55 35.34 -7.06
C SER A 132 18.67 36.15 -6.40
N VAL A 133 19.28 35.64 -5.33
CA VAL A 133 20.42 36.28 -4.64
C VAL A 133 21.67 36.33 -5.54
N HIS A 134 21.76 35.45 -6.53
CA HIS A 134 22.89 35.35 -7.46
C HIS A 134 22.72 36.14 -8.76
N PHE A 135 21.59 36.82 -8.97
CA PHE A 135 21.25 37.51 -10.22
C PHE A 135 20.83 38.96 -9.94
N PRO A 136 21.81 39.86 -9.68
CA PRO A 136 21.55 41.25 -9.30
C PRO A 136 20.84 42.08 -10.38
N ASP A 137 20.98 41.71 -11.66
CA ASP A 137 20.32 42.41 -12.77
C ASP A 137 18.84 42.02 -12.96
N GLY A 138 18.34 41.10 -12.12
CA GLY A 138 16.92 40.80 -11.97
C GLY A 138 16.46 39.45 -12.53
N ALA A 139 15.14 39.26 -12.54
CA ALA A 139 14.51 38.01 -12.99
C ALA A 139 13.35 38.25 -13.97
N LEU A 140 13.30 37.42 -15.02
CA LEU A 140 12.26 37.42 -16.04
C LEU A 140 11.42 36.15 -15.93
N PHE A 141 10.10 36.28 -15.84
CA PHE A 141 9.18 35.13 -15.76
C PHE A 141 8.21 35.13 -16.95
N ALA A 142 8.08 33.98 -17.61
CA ALA A 142 7.03 33.75 -18.59
C ALA A 142 6.39 32.37 -18.40
N ASN A 143 5.07 32.37 -18.20
CA ASN A 143 4.25 31.18 -18.42
C ASN A 143 3.94 31.09 -19.91
N LEU A 144 4.47 30.04 -20.55
CA LEU A 144 4.43 29.76 -22.00
C LEU A 144 3.12 29.08 -22.46
N GLY A 145 2.27 28.69 -21.51
CA GLY A 145 0.90 28.28 -21.80
C GLY A 145 0.33 27.30 -20.78
N ASN A 146 -0.92 27.53 -20.42
CA ASN A 146 -1.83 26.46 -20.02
C ASN A 146 -2.64 26.05 -21.25
N ALA A 147 -3.09 24.80 -21.23
CA ALA A 147 -3.99 24.20 -22.20
C ALA A 147 -5.06 25.21 -22.70
N GLY A 148 -5.05 25.53 -24.02
CA GLY A 148 -6.01 26.44 -24.65
C GLY A 148 -5.48 27.81 -25.14
N SER A 149 -4.36 28.31 -24.62
CA SER A 149 -3.71 29.54 -25.15
C SER A 149 -2.19 29.39 -25.20
N ILE A 150 -1.68 28.94 -26.35
CA ILE A 150 -0.24 28.92 -26.61
C ILE A 150 0.18 30.37 -26.81
N ARG A 151 1.06 30.89 -25.93
CA ARG A 151 1.63 32.22 -26.14
C ARG A 151 2.72 32.13 -27.19
N ALA A 152 2.63 33.00 -28.20
CA ALA A 152 3.65 33.09 -29.25
C ALA A 152 5.00 33.55 -28.64
N GLU A 153 6.11 32.97 -29.10
CA GLU A 153 7.45 33.34 -28.62
C GLU A 153 7.73 34.83 -28.87
N ALA A 154 7.19 35.35 -29.96
CA ALA A 154 7.25 36.76 -30.32
C ALA A 154 6.71 37.69 -29.22
N ASP A 155 5.63 37.30 -28.54
CA ASP A 155 5.00 38.10 -27.48
C ASP A 155 5.80 38.07 -26.19
N VAL A 156 6.39 36.91 -25.89
CA VAL A 156 7.26 36.72 -24.71
C VAL A 156 8.54 37.54 -24.88
N LEU A 157 9.21 37.40 -26.03
CA LEU A 157 10.41 38.17 -26.37
C LEU A 157 10.16 39.67 -26.35
N ASN A 158 9.03 40.13 -26.89
CA ASN A 158 8.67 41.55 -26.87
C ASN A 158 8.59 42.07 -25.42
N ARG A 159 7.93 41.33 -24.52
CA ARG A 159 7.84 41.73 -23.10
C ARG A 159 9.17 41.63 -22.36
N PHE A 160 10.00 40.65 -22.66
CA PHE A 160 11.35 40.54 -22.10
C PHE A 160 12.26 41.69 -22.57
N LEU A 161 12.17 42.10 -23.83
CA LEU A 161 12.95 43.23 -24.35
C LEU A 161 12.50 44.56 -23.73
N MET A 162 11.20 44.81 -23.65
CA MET A 162 10.66 45.98 -22.94
C MET A 162 11.07 45.98 -21.47
N ALA A 163 11.08 44.82 -20.81
CA ALA A 163 11.58 44.66 -19.45
C ALA A 163 13.06 45.06 -19.32
N LEU A 164 13.88 44.73 -20.30
CA LEU A 164 15.31 45.05 -20.29
C LEU A 164 15.61 46.51 -20.66
N GLY A 165 14.57 47.33 -20.86
CA GLY A 165 14.70 48.76 -21.19
C GLY A 165 14.80 49.06 -22.69
N VAL A 166 14.56 48.08 -23.57
CA VAL A 166 14.58 48.30 -25.02
C VAL A 166 13.31 49.07 -25.43
N PRO A 167 13.44 50.25 -26.08
CA PRO A 167 12.31 51.02 -26.57
C PRO A 167 11.44 50.18 -27.52
N LYS A 168 10.12 50.31 -27.40
CA LYS A 168 9.16 49.52 -28.20
C LYS A 168 9.38 49.65 -29.71
N ASP A 169 9.80 50.84 -30.16
CA ASP A 169 10.00 51.16 -31.58
C ASP A 169 11.30 50.55 -32.14
N GLU A 170 12.21 50.12 -31.28
CA GLU A 170 13.46 49.44 -31.64
C GLU A 170 13.32 47.90 -31.67
N ILE A 171 12.17 47.36 -31.25
CA ILE A 171 11.92 45.92 -31.21
C ILE A 171 11.52 45.44 -32.62
N PRO A 172 12.31 44.56 -33.27
CA PRO A 172 12.02 44.12 -34.64
C PRO A 172 10.71 43.35 -34.77
N GLY A 173 10.15 43.31 -35.98
CA GLY A 173 8.97 42.50 -36.28
C GLY A 173 9.22 40.98 -36.18
N PRO A 174 10.20 40.43 -36.92
CA PRO A 174 10.48 39.00 -36.97
C PRO A 174 10.96 38.40 -35.63
N THR A 175 10.46 37.22 -35.27
CA THR A 175 10.79 36.55 -34.00
C THR A 175 12.27 36.21 -33.86
N LEU A 176 12.94 35.83 -34.94
CA LEU A 176 14.38 35.50 -34.93
C LEU A 176 15.24 36.73 -34.62
N GLU A 177 14.86 37.90 -35.15
CA GLU A 177 15.54 39.17 -34.88
C GLU A 177 15.31 39.61 -33.43
N ARG A 178 14.09 39.44 -32.88
CA ARG A 178 13.84 39.66 -31.45
C ARG A 178 14.69 38.75 -30.56
N ALA A 179 14.86 37.49 -30.94
CA ALA A 179 15.70 36.56 -30.20
C ALA A 179 17.19 36.95 -30.25
N ALA A 180 17.67 37.47 -31.40
CA ALA A 180 19.02 38.01 -31.53
C ALA A 180 19.20 39.25 -30.64
N LEU A 181 18.25 40.19 -30.67
CA LEU A 181 18.26 41.37 -29.82
C LEU A 181 18.20 41.00 -28.32
N PHE A 182 17.43 39.97 -27.95
CA PHE A 182 17.37 39.48 -26.57
C PHE A 182 18.72 38.95 -26.09
N ARG A 183 19.44 38.21 -26.95
CA ARG A 183 20.81 37.74 -26.63
C ARG A 183 21.78 38.91 -26.46
N SER A 184 21.68 39.94 -27.29
CA SER A 184 22.50 41.16 -27.16
C SER A 184 22.16 41.95 -25.89
N ALA A 185 20.88 42.11 -25.56
CA ALA A 185 20.40 42.86 -24.40
C ALA A 185 20.71 42.20 -23.04
N THR A 186 20.99 40.89 -23.06
CA THR A 186 21.40 40.08 -21.89
C THR A 186 22.91 39.83 -21.84
N ALA A 187 23.67 40.27 -22.84
CA ALA A 187 25.13 40.15 -22.84
C ALA A 187 25.74 40.94 -21.68
N GLY A 188 26.64 40.31 -20.93
CA GLY A 188 27.33 40.92 -19.79
C GLY A 188 26.46 41.14 -18.53
N LYS A 189 25.23 40.64 -18.51
CA LYS A 189 24.30 40.74 -17.36
C LYS A 189 24.14 39.41 -16.62
N GLU A 190 23.77 39.51 -15.35
CA GLU A 190 23.46 38.40 -14.46
C GLU A 190 21.95 38.32 -14.21
N ILE A 191 21.23 37.64 -15.12
CA ILE A 191 19.75 37.57 -15.13
C ILE A 191 19.26 36.13 -14.99
N LEU A 192 18.22 35.95 -14.17
CA LEU A 192 17.48 34.69 -14.07
C LEU A 192 16.24 34.69 -14.96
N VAL A 193 16.09 33.70 -15.84
CA VAL A 193 14.90 33.53 -16.69
C VAL A 193 14.13 32.29 -16.23
N VAL A 194 12.81 32.40 -16.07
CA VAL A 194 11.93 31.28 -15.73
C VAL A 194 10.90 31.10 -16.84
N LEU A 195 10.98 29.96 -17.52
CA LEU A 195 10.10 29.54 -18.60
C LEU A 195 9.19 28.42 -18.09
N ASP A 196 8.00 28.78 -17.63
CA ASP A 196 7.03 27.82 -17.07
C ASP A 196 6.10 27.27 -18.16
N ALA A 197 5.89 25.96 -18.17
CA ALA A 197 5.03 25.23 -19.09
C ALA A 197 5.45 25.26 -20.57
N ALA A 198 6.74 25.07 -20.84
CA ALA A 198 7.28 24.91 -22.20
C ALA A 198 6.71 23.67 -22.91
N ARG A 199 6.37 23.83 -24.19
CA ARG A 199 5.80 22.77 -25.05
C ARG A 199 6.88 21.90 -25.69
N ASP A 200 7.87 22.54 -26.29
CA ASP A 200 8.94 21.90 -27.06
C ASP A 200 10.27 22.66 -26.93
N HIS A 201 11.35 22.05 -27.42
CA HIS A 201 12.68 22.62 -27.33
C HIS A 201 12.85 23.87 -28.21
N GLN A 202 12.17 23.97 -29.36
CA GLN A 202 12.29 25.12 -30.27
C GLN A 202 11.79 26.41 -29.59
N GLN A 203 10.70 26.31 -28.84
CA GLN A 203 10.16 27.39 -28.03
C GLN A 203 11.19 27.89 -27.01
N VAL A 204 11.88 26.96 -26.35
CA VAL A 204 12.91 27.27 -25.34
C VAL A 204 14.14 27.90 -25.98
N THR A 205 14.70 27.31 -27.04
CA THR A 205 15.93 27.78 -27.69
C THR A 205 15.84 29.24 -28.14
N ARG A 206 14.65 29.69 -28.58
CA ARG A 206 14.41 31.08 -28.99
C ARG A 206 14.40 32.07 -27.83
N LEU A 207 14.20 31.60 -26.61
CA LEU A 207 14.08 32.37 -25.37
C LEU A 207 15.33 32.27 -24.48
N LEU A 208 16.43 31.67 -24.97
CA LEU A 208 17.67 31.54 -24.21
C LEU A 208 18.54 32.81 -24.31
N PRO A 209 19.07 33.31 -23.17
CA PRO A 209 20.15 34.30 -23.16
C PRO A 209 21.49 33.65 -23.54
N ALA A 210 22.45 34.47 -23.97
CA ALA A 210 23.76 33.98 -24.45
C ALA A 210 24.90 34.04 -23.40
N ALA A 211 24.68 34.71 -22.26
CA ALA A 211 25.76 35.03 -21.31
C ALA A 211 25.94 33.98 -20.20
N ARG A 212 27.21 33.71 -19.83
CA ARG A 212 27.58 32.88 -18.65
C ARG A 212 27.00 33.40 -17.33
N GLY A 213 26.73 34.69 -17.22
CA GLY A 213 26.10 35.30 -16.04
C GLY A 213 24.61 34.97 -15.90
N CYS A 214 23.97 34.41 -16.92
CA CYS A 214 22.53 34.14 -16.91
C CYS A 214 22.21 32.67 -16.54
N ALA A 215 21.04 32.45 -15.96
CA ALA A 215 20.46 31.12 -15.78
C ALA A 215 19.01 31.05 -16.26
N VAL A 216 18.59 29.86 -16.70
CA VAL A 216 17.25 29.58 -17.21
C VAL A 216 16.66 28.37 -16.49
N ILE A 217 15.54 28.56 -15.80
CA ILE A 217 14.73 27.48 -15.25
C ILE A 217 13.61 27.19 -16.25
N VAL A 218 13.54 25.97 -16.76
CA VAL A 218 12.52 25.53 -17.70
C VAL A 218 11.65 24.48 -17.05
N THR A 219 10.33 24.69 -16.99
CA THR A 219 9.39 23.62 -16.67
C THR A 219 8.69 23.13 -17.93
N SER A 220 8.53 21.82 -18.05
CA SER A 220 7.88 21.20 -19.20
C SER A 220 7.13 19.94 -18.79
N ARG A 221 6.22 19.47 -19.64
CA ARG A 221 5.62 18.14 -19.46
C ARG A 221 6.60 17.09 -19.96
N ARG A 222 6.98 17.17 -21.23
CA ARG A 222 7.92 16.26 -21.91
C ARG A 222 9.35 16.50 -21.45
N ASP A 223 10.19 15.49 -21.59
CA ASP A 223 11.63 15.69 -21.41
C ASP A 223 12.21 16.46 -22.59
N LEU A 224 12.57 17.73 -22.37
CA LEU A 224 13.20 18.60 -23.37
C LEU A 224 14.73 18.55 -23.29
N ALA A 225 15.28 17.92 -22.25
CA ALA A 225 16.71 17.96 -21.96
C ALA A 225 17.59 17.31 -23.05
N PRO A 226 17.22 16.16 -23.67
CA PRO A 226 18.01 15.58 -24.75
C PRO A 226 18.18 16.52 -25.95
N ALA A 227 17.11 17.21 -26.34
CA ALA A 227 17.15 18.16 -27.46
C ALA A 227 17.89 19.46 -27.13
N LEU A 228 18.03 19.79 -25.84
CA LEU A 228 18.79 20.93 -25.34
C LEU A 228 20.24 20.58 -24.96
N GLY A 229 20.65 19.30 -25.04
CA GLY A 229 21.99 18.85 -24.66
C GLY A 229 22.30 18.96 -23.17
N ILE A 230 21.28 18.89 -22.31
CA ILE A 230 21.41 19.06 -20.85
C ILE A 230 20.92 17.84 -20.07
N LYS A 231 21.25 17.75 -18.78
CA LYS A 231 20.76 16.68 -17.89
C LYS A 231 19.34 17.01 -17.38
N PRO A 232 18.34 16.15 -17.58
CA PRO A 232 16.99 16.40 -17.09
C PRO A 232 16.88 16.29 -15.56
N TYR A 233 15.92 17.01 -15.00
CA TYR A 233 15.36 16.72 -13.68
C TYR A 233 13.91 16.23 -13.82
N ARG A 234 13.68 14.94 -13.62
CA ARG A 234 12.33 14.36 -13.61
C ARG A 234 11.71 14.57 -12.23
N LEU A 235 10.77 15.51 -12.13
CA LEU A 235 9.97 15.69 -10.93
C LEU A 235 8.91 14.58 -10.84
N VAL A 236 9.06 13.71 -9.85
CA VAL A 236 8.15 12.60 -9.53
C VAL A 236 7.15 13.02 -8.45
N LEU A 237 6.15 12.18 -8.18
CA LEU A 237 5.25 12.37 -7.03
C LEU A 237 6.07 12.43 -5.73
N PRO A 238 5.65 13.22 -4.73
CA PRO A 238 6.33 13.25 -3.45
C PRO A 238 6.17 11.88 -2.75
N GLU A 239 7.14 11.56 -1.89
CA GLU A 239 6.95 10.47 -0.93
C GLU A 239 5.79 10.80 0.02
N VAL A 240 5.29 9.79 0.73
CA VAL A 240 4.10 9.95 1.60
C VAL A 240 4.34 11.06 2.64
N GLU A 241 5.55 11.11 3.16
CA GLU A 241 6.00 12.11 4.13
C GLU A 241 5.93 13.53 3.57
N GLY A 242 6.40 13.73 2.34
CA GLY A 242 6.35 15.04 1.66
C GLY A 242 4.91 15.43 1.31
N ALA A 243 4.12 14.48 0.83
CA ALA A 243 2.71 14.70 0.51
C ALA A 243 1.87 15.06 1.75
N LEU A 244 2.16 14.44 2.89
CA LEU A 244 1.54 14.75 4.16
C LEU A 244 1.98 16.12 4.69
N GLU A 245 3.26 16.49 4.56
CA GLU A 245 3.72 17.85 4.87
C GLU A 245 2.96 18.91 4.07
N MET A 246 2.69 18.65 2.79
CA MET A 246 1.88 19.54 1.96
C MET A 246 0.46 19.69 2.49
N LEU A 247 -0.22 18.57 2.79
CA LEU A 247 -1.59 18.59 3.30
C LEU A 247 -1.67 19.36 4.62
N LEU A 248 -0.81 19.04 5.58
CA LEU A 248 -0.80 19.65 6.91
C LEU A 248 -0.49 21.15 6.85
N ALA A 249 0.48 21.55 6.03
CA ALA A 249 0.85 22.96 5.87
C ALA A 249 -0.25 23.82 5.20
N MET A 250 -1.22 23.19 4.53
CA MET A 250 -2.40 23.86 3.96
C MET A 250 -3.53 23.97 4.99
N ILE A 251 -3.68 22.98 5.87
CA ILE A 251 -4.75 22.95 6.89
C ILE A 251 -4.40 23.81 8.10
N SER A 252 -3.12 24.05 8.38
CA SER A 252 -2.72 25.06 9.36
C SER A 252 -1.44 25.76 8.93
N PRO A 253 -1.43 27.10 8.85
CA PRO A 253 -0.26 27.88 8.47
C PRO A 253 0.73 28.15 9.62
N GLU A 254 0.54 27.58 10.81
CA GLU A 254 1.54 27.74 11.88
C GLU A 254 2.86 27.04 11.52
N PRO A 255 4.04 27.65 11.78
CA PRO A 255 5.32 27.06 11.44
C PRO A 255 5.50 25.71 12.14
N ALA A 256 5.96 24.71 11.38
CA ALA A 256 6.40 23.43 11.91
C ALA A 256 7.52 23.65 12.95
N GLY A 257 7.16 23.78 14.23
CA GLY A 257 8.11 24.09 15.29
C GLY A 257 7.50 24.66 16.56
N THR A 258 6.34 25.31 16.50
CA THR A 258 5.71 25.95 17.67
C THR A 258 4.22 25.62 17.69
N GLY A 259 3.74 24.92 18.72
CA GLY A 259 2.30 24.76 18.96
C GLY A 259 1.73 23.38 18.69
N ASP A 260 1.13 22.84 19.74
CA ASP A 260 0.18 21.73 19.80
C ASP A 260 -0.71 21.59 18.55
N THR A 261 -0.41 20.64 17.66
CA THR A 261 -1.31 20.31 16.55
C THR A 261 -1.66 18.84 16.56
N GLY A 262 -2.78 18.57 17.22
CA GLY A 262 -3.37 17.26 17.40
C GLY A 262 -3.96 16.63 16.14
N TYR A 263 -3.27 16.67 14.99
CA TYR A 263 -3.81 16.16 13.73
C TYR A 263 -4.17 14.68 13.79
N ASP A 264 -5.26 14.35 13.10
CA ASP A 264 -5.63 12.97 12.76
C ASP A 264 -4.74 12.47 11.60
N TYR A 265 -3.55 11.99 11.97
CA TYR A 265 -2.55 11.48 11.02
C TYR A 265 -3.04 10.25 10.26
N GLU A 266 -3.88 9.41 10.88
CA GLU A 266 -4.49 8.23 10.25
C GLU A 266 -5.32 8.65 9.04
N SER A 267 -6.26 9.59 9.25
CA SER A 267 -7.08 10.14 8.17
C SER A 267 -6.27 10.94 7.14
N ALA A 268 -5.24 11.69 7.57
CA ALA A 268 -4.41 12.47 6.66
C ALA A 268 -3.61 11.57 5.69
N VAL A 269 -3.04 10.47 6.19
CA VAL A 269 -2.35 9.45 5.38
C VAL A 269 -3.33 8.79 4.41
N GLU A 270 -4.53 8.43 4.87
CA GLU A 270 -5.56 7.85 4.02
C GLU A 270 -5.94 8.78 2.86
N ILE A 271 -6.16 10.07 3.14
CA ILE A 271 -6.46 11.10 2.13
C ILE A 271 -5.31 11.18 1.11
N VAL A 272 -4.07 11.35 1.57
CA VAL A 272 -2.90 11.51 0.70
C VAL A 272 -2.71 10.31 -0.23
N ASN A 273 -2.88 9.09 0.29
CA ASN A 273 -2.77 7.87 -0.51
C ASN A 273 -3.94 7.72 -1.50
N THR A 274 -5.16 8.05 -1.09
CA THR A 274 -6.35 8.02 -1.96
C THR A 274 -6.20 8.98 -3.15
N LEU A 275 -5.58 10.14 -2.94
CA LEU A 275 -5.31 11.12 -3.99
C LEU A 275 -4.09 10.76 -4.87
N GLY A 276 -3.48 9.59 -4.66
CA GLY A 276 -2.28 9.16 -5.39
C GLY A 276 -1.06 10.04 -5.13
N ARG A 277 -1.04 10.78 -4.00
CA ARG A 277 0.01 11.75 -3.63
C ARG A 277 0.17 12.92 -4.61
N LEU A 278 -0.81 13.18 -5.48
CA LEU A 278 -0.73 14.26 -6.45
C LEU A 278 -0.84 15.63 -5.76
N PRO A 279 0.20 16.49 -5.78
CA PRO A 279 0.19 17.77 -5.06
C PRO A 279 -0.98 18.68 -5.41
N LEU A 280 -1.40 18.69 -6.68
CA LEU A 280 -2.57 19.46 -7.11
C LEU A 280 -3.88 18.98 -6.47
N ALA A 281 -4.07 17.66 -6.36
CA ALA A 281 -5.24 17.07 -5.71
C ALA A 281 -5.18 17.28 -4.19
N ILE A 282 -4.00 17.12 -3.59
CA ILE A 282 -3.76 17.40 -2.17
C ILE A 282 -4.08 18.85 -1.85
N SER A 283 -3.65 19.80 -2.70
CA SER A 283 -3.95 21.22 -2.50
C SER A 283 -5.44 21.52 -2.57
N ALA A 284 -6.17 20.89 -3.50
CA ALA A 284 -7.62 21.04 -3.61
C ALA A 284 -8.35 20.52 -2.36
N VAL A 285 -7.93 19.37 -1.83
CA VAL A 285 -8.49 18.82 -0.59
C VAL A 285 -8.06 19.63 0.64
N GLY A 286 -6.81 20.10 0.70
CA GLY A 286 -6.33 20.97 1.77
C GLY A 286 -7.10 22.28 1.82
N ASP A 287 -7.32 22.93 0.67
CA ASP A 287 -8.15 24.13 0.56
C ASP A 287 -9.59 23.86 1.04
N LEU A 288 -10.18 22.72 0.66
CA LEU A 288 -11.52 22.32 1.08
C LEU A 288 -11.61 22.17 2.61
N VAL A 289 -10.66 21.47 3.21
CA VAL A 289 -10.58 21.26 4.67
C VAL A 289 -10.42 22.60 5.38
N ALA A 290 -9.52 23.47 4.89
CA ALA A 290 -9.29 24.78 5.47
C ALA A 290 -10.52 25.71 5.35
N GLN A 291 -11.24 25.68 4.22
CA GLN A 291 -12.40 26.55 3.98
C GLN A 291 -13.67 26.10 4.72
N ARG A 292 -13.89 24.78 4.83
CA ARG A 292 -15.13 24.23 5.41
C ARG A 292 -14.98 23.79 6.86
N ALA A 293 -13.77 23.86 7.41
CA ALA A 293 -13.42 23.31 8.73
C ALA A 293 -13.89 21.85 8.90
N GLU A 294 -13.89 21.07 7.81
CA GLU A 294 -14.36 19.70 7.81
C GLU A 294 -13.31 18.78 8.46
N PRO A 295 -13.69 17.90 9.41
CA PRO A 295 -12.75 16.96 10.02
C PRO A 295 -12.13 16.02 8.98
N LEU A 296 -10.83 15.74 9.11
CA LEU A 296 -10.10 14.84 8.20
C LEU A 296 -10.76 13.46 8.06
N ALA A 297 -11.27 12.89 9.15
CA ALA A 297 -11.99 11.61 9.11
C ALA A 297 -13.26 11.65 8.25
N GLY A 298 -13.96 12.80 8.19
CA GLY A 298 -15.12 13.00 7.33
C GLY A 298 -14.73 13.04 5.86
N VAL A 299 -13.65 13.77 5.55
CA VAL A 299 -13.09 13.83 4.19
C VAL A 299 -12.58 12.47 3.75
N ALA A 300 -11.78 11.78 4.56
CA ALA A 300 -11.26 10.45 4.27
C ALA A 300 -12.39 9.47 3.91
N ARG A 301 -13.46 9.43 4.74
CA ARG A 301 -14.64 8.60 4.49
C ARG A 301 -15.33 8.92 3.17
N ARG A 302 -15.46 10.21 2.82
CA ARG A 302 -16.03 10.64 1.53
C ARG A 302 -15.16 10.25 0.36
N LEU A 303 -13.84 10.36 0.47
CA LEU A 303 -12.91 9.99 -0.60
C LEU A 303 -12.88 8.47 -0.87
N ARG A 304 -13.38 7.63 0.04
CA ARG A 304 -13.62 6.20 -0.23
C ARG A 304 -14.70 5.99 -1.29
N ASP A 305 -15.67 6.88 -1.38
CA ASP A 305 -16.68 6.86 -2.43
C ASP A 305 -16.11 7.46 -3.71
N ARG A 306 -16.10 6.63 -4.76
CA ARG A 306 -15.56 6.98 -6.07
C ARG A 306 -16.26 8.19 -6.69
N ALA A 307 -17.58 8.26 -6.57
CA ALA A 307 -18.38 9.36 -7.11
C ALA A 307 -18.16 10.66 -6.34
N ALA A 308 -17.96 10.57 -5.03
CA ALA A 308 -17.65 11.73 -4.19
C ALA A 308 -16.24 12.27 -4.44
N LEU A 309 -15.25 11.39 -4.68
CA LEU A 309 -13.90 11.77 -5.09
C LEU A 309 -13.91 12.49 -6.45
N GLU A 310 -14.64 11.94 -7.41
CA GLU A 310 -14.84 12.57 -8.72
C GLU A 310 -15.47 13.97 -8.60
N ALA A 311 -16.62 14.07 -7.92
CA ALA A 311 -17.29 15.35 -7.70
C ALA A 311 -16.41 16.38 -6.95
N LEU A 312 -15.52 15.93 -6.07
CA LEU A 312 -14.58 16.79 -5.36
C LEU A 312 -13.52 17.35 -6.32
N LEU A 313 -12.99 16.50 -7.21
CA LEU A 313 -12.00 16.89 -8.22
C LEU A 313 -12.61 17.84 -9.27
N SER A 314 -13.89 17.67 -9.58
CA SER A 314 -14.64 18.53 -10.53
C SER A 314 -15.04 19.89 -9.94
N ASN A 315 -15.55 19.94 -8.71
CA ASN A 315 -16.21 21.15 -8.18
C ASN A 315 -15.27 22.10 -7.41
N ASN A 316 -14.20 21.59 -6.79
CA ASN A 316 -13.28 22.36 -5.94
C ASN A 316 -11.80 22.19 -6.37
N GLY A 317 -11.53 21.39 -7.40
CA GLY A 317 -10.19 21.16 -7.91
C GLY A 317 -9.64 22.42 -8.59
N ARG A 318 -8.42 22.84 -8.25
CA ARG A 318 -7.66 23.84 -9.01
C ARG A 318 -7.35 23.34 -10.45
N GLY A 319 -8.36 23.15 -11.28
CA GLY A 319 -8.27 22.71 -12.67
C GLY A 319 -7.60 21.34 -12.87
N VAL A 320 -7.78 20.38 -11.95
CA VAL A 320 -7.22 19.02 -12.14
C VAL A 320 -7.87 18.35 -13.35
N GLU A 321 -9.20 18.30 -13.35
CA GLU A 321 -9.99 17.73 -14.44
C GLU A 321 -9.79 18.52 -15.73
N GLU A 322 -9.97 19.84 -15.71
CA GLU A 322 -9.75 20.73 -16.85
C GLU A 322 -8.38 20.54 -17.54
N ARG A 323 -7.32 20.29 -16.74
CA ARG A 323 -5.96 20.03 -17.26
C ARG A 323 -5.81 18.67 -17.92
N ILE A 324 -6.48 17.65 -17.41
CA ILE A 324 -6.51 16.31 -18.01
C ILE A 324 -7.38 16.34 -19.26
N ASP A 325 -8.53 17.01 -19.17
CA ASP A 325 -9.52 17.15 -20.23
C ASP A 325 -8.92 17.77 -21.49
N THR A 326 -8.20 18.88 -21.33
CA THR A 326 -7.55 19.50 -22.50
C THR A 326 -6.46 18.62 -23.13
N GLU A 327 -5.83 17.72 -22.36
CA GLU A 327 -4.87 16.77 -22.95
C GLU A 327 -5.61 15.64 -23.68
N TYR A 328 -6.74 15.19 -23.13
CA TYR A 328 -7.63 14.22 -23.75
C TYR A 328 -8.21 14.72 -25.08
N ASP A 329 -8.61 15.99 -25.17
CA ASP A 329 -9.12 16.60 -26.40
C ASP A 329 -8.07 16.71 -27.51
N ARG A 330 -6.78 16.66 -27.16
CA ARG A 330 -5.67 16.66 -28.13
C ARG A 330 -5.30 15.26 -28.62
N LEU A 331 -5.93 14.22 -28.10
CA LEU A 331 -5.72 12.86 -28.55
C LEU A 331 -6.45 12.62 -29.88
N SER A 332 -5.87 11.79 -30.73
CA SER A 332 -6.58 11.22 -31.88
C SER A 332 -7.71 10.29 -31.42
N GLY A 333 -8.67 9.98 -32.29
CA GLY A 333 -9.80 9.10 -31.94
C GLY A 333 -9.36 7.72 -31.44
N ASP A 334 -8.30 7.13 -32.01
CA ASP A 334 -7.76 5.85 -31.56
C ASP A 334 -7.08 5.96 -30.17
N GLU A 335 -6.37 7.07 -29.91
CA GLU A 335 -5.77 7.34 -28.61
C GLU A 335 -6.83 7.55 -27.52
N GLN A 336 -7.93 8.26 -27.84
CA GLN A 336 -9.07 8.43 -26.93
C GLN A 336 -9.78 7.11 -26.62
N LEU A 337 -10.00 6.27 -27.65
CA LEU A 337 -10.56 4.93 -27.47
C LEU A 337 -9.66 4.07 -26.59
N ALA A 338 -8.35 4.02 -26.89
CA ALA A 338 -7.39 3.27 -26.09
C ALA A 338 -7.35 3.76 -24.63
N PHE A 339 -7.28 5.07 -24.41
CA PHE A 339 -7.28 5.67 -23.07
C PHE A 339 -8.53 5.26 -22.26
N ARG A 340 -9.72 5.31 -22.87
CA ARG A 340 -10.97 4.87 -22.22
C ARG A 340 -10.98 3.37 -21.95
N LEU A 341 -10.62 2.54 -22.93
CA LEU A 341 -10.68 1.08 -22.79
C LEU A 341 -9.64 0.54 -21.80
N LEU A 342 -8.43 1.11 -21.73
CA LEU A 342 -7.39 0.67 -20.79
C LEU A 342 -7.83 0.82 -19.32
N SER A 343 -8.77 1.71 -19.02
CA SER A 343 -9.33 1.83 -17.67
C SER A 343 -10.15 0.60 -17.22
N LEU A 344 -10.47 -0.33 -18.14
CA LEU A 344 -11.10 -1.62 -17.86
C LEU A 344 -10.12 -2.67 -17.33
N VAL A 345 -8.81 -2.45 -17.49
CA VAL A 345 -7.80 -3.37 -16.97
C VAL A 345 -7.76 -3.23 -15.45
N ASP A 346 -8.24 -4.25 -14.75
CA ASP A 346 -8.29 -4.26 -13.30
C ASP A 346 -6.94 -4.71 -12.73
N SER A 347 -5.87 -3.98 -13.04
CA SER A 347 -4.54 -4.18 -12.44
C SER A 347 -3.88 -2.83 -12.09
N ALA A 348 -2.91 -2.87 -11.17
CA ALA A 348 -2.11 -1.71 -10.79
C ALA A 348 -1.21 -1.24 -11.94
N SER A 349 -0.75 -2.17 -12.78
CA SER A 349 0.00 -1.90 -14.01
C SER A 349 -0.32 -2.96 -15.07
N PHE A 350 -0.14 -2.62 -16.33
CA PHE A 350 -0.43 -3.50 -17.46
C PHE A 350 0.60 -3.37 -18.57
N VAL A 351 0.76 -4.45 -19.34
CA VAL A 351 1.61 -4.51 -20.52
C VAL A 351 0.79 -4.23 -21.80
N PRO A 352 1.41 -3.79 -22.90
CA PRO A 352 0.66 -3.26 -24.04
C PRO A 352 -0.30 -4.21 -24.76
N TRP A 353 -0.03 -5.52 -24.73
CA TRP A 353 -0.84 -6.51 -25.44
C TRP A 353 -2.31 -6.51 -25.00
N VAL A 354 -2.64 -6.07 -23.78
CA VAL A 354 -4.02 -6.02 -23.26
C VAL A 354 -4.93 -5.12 -24.08
N LEU A 355 -4.37 -4.15 -24.82
CA LEU A 355 -5.15 -3.25 -25.66
C LEU A 355 -5.74 -3.95 -26.90
N VAL A 356 -5.06 -4.98 -27.42
CA VAL A 356 -5.51 -5.74 -28.60
C VAL A 356 -6.90 -6.36 -28.38
N PRO A 357 -7.15 -7.19 -27.33
CA PRO A 357 -8.48 -7.73 -27.08
C PRO A 357 -9.50 -6.68 -26.66
N LEU A 358 -9.07 -5.60 -25.99
CA LEU A 358 -9.98 -4.51 -25.62
C LEU A 358 -10.57 -3.82 -26.85
N VAL A 359 -9.75 -3.52 -27.87
CA VAL A 359 -10.22 -2.96 -29.14
C VAL A 359 -10.98 -4.01 -29.96
N GLY A 360 -10.45 -5.24 -30.02
CA GLY A 360 -11.17 -6.40 -30.57
C GLY A 360 -11.20 -6.52 -32.10
N ASP A 361 -10.46 -5.68 -32.81
CA ASP A 361 -10.32 -5.71 -34.27
C ASP A 361 -8.85 -5.95 -34.64
N GLU A 362 -8.54 -7.20 -34.98
CA GLU A 362 -7.18 -7.66 -35.30
C GLU A 362 -6.63 -7.02 -36.59
N GLN A 363 -7.49 -6.53 -37.48
CA GLN A 363 -7.07 -5.81 -38.69
C GLN A 363 -6.74 -4.34 -38.39
N ARG A 364 -7.32 -3.80 -37.32
CA ARG A 364 -7.16 -2.41 -36.90
C ARG A 364 -6.02 -2.21 -35.90
N LEU A 365 -5.72 -3.21 -35.07
CA LEU A 365 -4.69 -3.07 -34.04
C LEU A 365 -3.93 -4.38 -33.76
N ASN A 366 -2.64 -4.40 -34.12
CA ASN A 366 -1.71 -5.45 -33.71
C ASN A 366 -0.90 -5.09 -32.46
N HIS A 367 -0.09 -6.03 -31.94
CA HIS A 367 0.73 -5.85 -30.74
C HIS A 367 1.71 -4.68 -30.82
N LEU A 368 2.37 -4.48 -31.97
CA LEU A 368 3.32 -3.37 -32.17
C LEU A 368 2.61 -2.00 -32.18
N GLU A 369 1.42 -1.93 -32.76
CA GLU A 369 0.61 -0.71 -32.76
C GLU A 369 0.06 -0.40 -31.37
N ALA A 370 -0.29 -1.42 -30.59
CA ALA A 370 -0.69 -1.28 -29.20
C ALA A 370 0.45 -0.69 -28.35
N GLU A 371 1.68 -1.19 -28.50
CA GLU A 371 2.88 -0.62 -27.87
C GLU A 371 3.08 0.85 -28.25
N LYS A 372 2.97 1.19 -29.54
CA LYS A 372 3.10 2.59 -30.00
C LYS A 372 2.00 3.50 -29.45
N LEU A 373 0.75 3.03 -29.39
CA LEU A 373 -0.36 3.81 -28.82
C LEU A 373 -0.15 4.08 -27.33
N ILE A 374 0.22 3.05 -26.57
CA ILE A 374 0.47 3.18 -25.13
C ILE A 374 1.71 4.04 -24.87
N GLY A 375 2.77 3.90 -25.68
CA GLY A 375 3.94 4.77 -25.67
C GLY A 375 3.55 6.24 -25.87
N ARG A 376 2.71 6.56 -26.85
CA ARG A 376 2.20 7.93 -27.07
C ARG A 376 1.39 8.47 -25.90
N LEU A 377 0.54 7.65 -25.28
CA LEU A 377 -0.18 8.03 -24.06
C LEU A 377 0.78 8.30 -22.88
N ALA A 378 1.87 7.54 -22.77
CA ALA A 378 2.90 7.74 -21.76
C ALA A 378 3.75 9.00 -22.01
N GLU A 379 4.11 9.29 -23.26
CA GLU A 379 4.79 10.53 -23.67
C GLU A 379 3.96 11.78 -23.34
N ARG A 380 2.63 11.66 -23.41
CA ARG A 380 1.67 12.70 -23.00
C ARG A 380 1.37 12.71 -21.50
N GLN A 381 1.97 11.80 -20.73
CA GLN A 381 1.82 11.67 -19.27
C GLN A 381 0.38 11.37 -18.82
N LEU A 382 -0.40 10.75 -19.70
CA LEU A 382 -1.69 10.16 -19.34
C LEU A 382 -1.52 8.75 -18.76
N LEU A 383 -0.40 8.11 -19.08
CA LEU A 383 0.09 6.88 -18.44
C LEU A 383 1.49 7.11 -17.88
N GLU A 384 1.82 6.36 -16.83
CA GLU A 384 3.15 6.33 -16.23
C GLU A 384 3.86 5.02 -16.59
N PRO A 385 5.14 5.06 -16.99
CA PRO A 385 5.96 3.86 -17.01
C PRO A 385 6.07 3.27 -15.60
N ALA A 386 5.77 1.98 -15.46
CA ALA A 386 5.79 1.22 -14.22
C ALA A 386 6.98 0.25 -14.12
N GLY A 387 8.00 0.46 -14.96
CA GLY A 387 9.17 -0.41 -15.07
C GLY A 387 9.04 -1.40 -16.22
N ARG A 388 10.01 -2.31 -16.29
CA ARG A 388 10.04 -3.39 -17.27
C ARG A 388 9.58 -4.67 -16.61
N ASP A 389 8.76 -5.44 -17.32
CA ASP A 389 8.33 -6.75 -16.88
C ASP A 389 9.49 -7.74 -17.00
N ASP A 390 9.98 -8.25 -15.87
CA ASP A 390 11.14 -9.15 -15.84
C ASP A 390 10.89 -10.50 -16.53
N VAL A 391 9.62 -10.84 -16.78
CA VAL A 391 9.21 -12.12 -17.37
C VAL A 391 9.12 -12.01 -18.88
N THR A 392 8.46 -10.98 -19.40
CA THR A 392 8.19 -10.78 -20.83
C THR A 392 9.14 -9.80 -21.50
N GLY A 393 9.89 -9.01 -20.72
CA GLY A 393 10.73 -7.94 -21.22
C GLY A 393 9.96 -6.74 -21.81
N LEU A 394 8.63 -6.68 -21.66
CA LEU A 394 7.80 -5.56 -22.09
C LEU A 394 7.79 -4.44 -21.06
N ASP A 395 7.58 -3.20 -21.51
CA ASP A 395 7.35 -2.07 -20.60
C ASP A 395 5.95 -2.17 -19.98
N ARG A 396 5.86 -2.01 -18.66
CA ARG A 396 4.59 -1.90 -17.94
C ARG A 396 4.19 -0.44 -17.82
N TYR A 397 2.88 -0.20 -17.88
CA TYR A 397 2.29 1.13 -17.76
C TYR A 397 1.19 1.12 -16.71
N ARG A 398 0.93 2.26 -16.09
CA ARG A 398 -0.17 2.43 -15.13
C ARG A 398 -0.84 3.78 -15.29
N PHE A 399 -2.09 3.85 -14.85
CA PHE A 399 -2.75 5.12 -14.62
C PHE A 399 -2.34 5.71 -13.28
N HIS A 400 -2.16 7.03 -13.25
CA HIS A 400 -2.28 7.75 -11.99
C HIS A 400 -3.75 7.61 -11.47
N PRO A 401 -4.01 7.39 -10.16
CA PRO A 401 -5.36 7.17 -9.65
C PRO A 401 -6.40 8.20 -10.10
N VAL A 402 -6.02 9.47 -10.13
CA VAL A 402 -6.86 10.59 -10.59
C VAL A 402 -7.10 10.55 -12.11
N VAL A 403 -6.09 10.20 -12.91
CA VAL A 403 -6.25 10.09 -14.37
C VAL A 403 -7.12 8.88 -14.71
N ARG A 404 -7.06 7.81 -13.90
CA ARG A 404 -7.95 6.65 -13.99
C ARG A 404 -9.41 7.04 -13.79
N ILE A 405 -9.72 7.88 -12.79
CA ILE A 405 -11.10 8.40 -12.56
C ILE A 405 -11.61 9.05 -13.84
N PHE A 406 -10.80 9.95 -14.40
CA PHE A 406 -11.16 10.68 -15.61
C PHE A 406 -11.38 9.74 -16.81
N ALA A 407 -10.51 8.74 -16.99
CA ALA A 407 -10.67 7.73 -18.05
C ALA A 407 -11.95 6.90 -17.87
N GLU A 408 -12.29 6.53 -16.63
CA GLU A 408 -13.51 5.80 -16.28
C GLU A 408 -14.77 6.64 -16.51
N HIS A 409 -14.74 7.93 -16.16
CA HIS A 409 -15.81 8.88 -16.43
C HIS A 409 -16.08 9.01 -17.94
N ARG A 410 -15.05 9.29 -18.74
CA ARG A 410 -15.14 9.38 -20.20
C ARG A 410 -15.55 8.06 -20.87
N ARG A 411 -15.24 6.93 -20.26
CA ARG A 411 -15.73 5.61 -20.70
C ARG A 411 -17.21 5.43 -20.39
N GLY A 412 -17.69 5.91 -19.24
CA GLY A 412 -19.10 5.84 -18.83
C GLY A 412 -20.07 6.55 -19.77
N GLU A 413 -19.59 7.53 -20.54
CA GLU A 413 -20.35 8.19 -21.61
C GLU A 413 -20.70 7.25 -22.79
N ASP A 414 -20.02 6.10 -22.93
CA ASP A 414 -20.25 5.09 -23.96
C ASP A 414 -20.28 3.67 -23.36
N GLU A 415 -21.36 3.37 -22.65
CA GLU A 415 -21.56 2.10 -21.95
C GLU A 415 -21.53 0.88 -22.89
N SER A 416 -21.87 1.08 -24.17
CA SER A 416 -21.94 0.03 -25.19
C SER A 416 -20.60 -0.67 -25.44
N LEU A 417 -19.48 0.01 -25.16
CA LEU A 417 -18.13 -0.51 -25.37
C LEU A 417 -17.67 -1.47 -24.26
N THR A 418 -18.24 -1.38 -23.06
CA THR A 418 -17.66 -1.99 -21.85
C THR A 418 -17.79 -3.50 -21.81
N GLY A 419 -19.01 -4.03 -21.95
CA GLY A 419 -19.30 -5.46 -21.86
C GLY A 419 -18.52 -6.30 -22.89
N PRO A 420 -18.59 -5.98 -24.19
CA PRO A 420 -17.86 -6.72 -25.22
C PRO A 420 -16.34 -6.67 -25.05
N ALA A 421 -15.77 -5.51 -24.66
CA ALA A 421 -14.33 -5.37 -24.45
C ALA A 421 -13.83 -6.23 -23.28
N LEU A 422 -14.56 -6.25 -22.15
CA LEU A 422 -14.24 -7.10 -21.01
C LEU A 422 -14.33 -8.59 -21.36
N GLY A 423 -15.35 -9.00 -22.12
CA GLY A 423 -15.49 -10.39 -22.57
C GLY A 423 -14.31 -10.86 -23.43
N ARG A 424 -13.84 -10.01 -24.36
CA ARG A 424 -12.65 -10.31 -25.18
C ARG A 424 -11.36 -10.32 -24.37
N LEU A 425 -11.23 -9.42 -23.39
CA LEU A 425 -10.09 -9.43 -22.47
C LEU A 425 -10.05 -10.73 -21.67
N ASP A 426 -11.19 -11.20 -21.15
CA ASP A 426 -11.29 -12.49 -20.46
C ASP A 426 -10.90 -13.66 -21.37
N ASP A 427 -11.32 -13.62 -22.65
CA ASP A 427 -10.92 -14.62 -23.65
C ASP A 427 -9.41 -14.64 -23.89
N ALA A 428 -8.78 -13.46 -23.95
CA ALA A 428 -7.33 -13.34 -24.12
C ALA A 428 -6.55 -13.88 -22.92
N TYR A 429 -6.97 -13.59 -21.68
CA TYR A 429 -6.34 -14.18 -20.50
C TYR A 429 -6.52 -15.70 -20.44
N LEU A 430 -7.68 -16.22 -20.81
CA LEU A 430 -7.89 -17.67 -20.89
C LEU A 430 -6.99 -18.31 -21.95
N GLU A 431 -6.88 -17.71 -23.13
CA GLU A 431 -5.99 -18.17 -24.21
C GLU A 431 -4.52 -18.18 -23.74
N ALA A 432 -4.07 -17.11 -23.08
CA ALA A 432 -2.72 -16.99 -22.54
C ALA A 432 -2.42 -18.09 -21.51
N VAL A 433 -3.31 -18.26 -20.52
CA VAL A 433 -3.16 -19.29 -19.47
C VAL A 433 -3.13 -20.70 -20.06
N ASP A 434 -4.01 -21.00 -21.01
CA ASP A 434 -4.04 -22.30 -21.69
C ASP A 434 -2.72 -22.57 -22.42
N LEU A 435 -2.17 -21.58 -23.14
CA LEU A 435 -0.85 -21.70 -23.79
C LEU A 435 0.28 -21.93 -22.78
N ILE A 436 0.29 -21.20 -21.66
CA ILE A 436 1.29 -21.32 -20.60
C ILE A 436 1.25 -22.73 -19.98
N LEU A 437 0.06 -23.19 -19.58
CA LEU A 437 -0.11 -24.51 -18.98
C LEU A 437 0.20 -25.63 -19.98
N ALA A 438 -0.22 -25.47 -21.24
CA ALA A 438 0.10 -26.42 -22.29
C ALA A 438 1.59 -26.49 -22.61
N ALA A 439 2.38 -25.45 -22.35
CA ALA A 439 3.83 -25.48 -22.53
C ALA A 439 4.55 -26.16 -21.35
N GLY A 440 4.18 -25.79 -20.11
CA GLY A 440 4.91 -26.14 -18.89
C GLY A 440 4.39 -27.35 -18.10
N ASP A 441 3.19 -27.85 -18.38
CA ASP A 441 2.56 -28.93 -17.60
C ASP A 441 2.14 -30.12 -18.49
N ASP A 442 2.93 -31.18 -18.44
CA ASP A 442 2.68 -32.44 -19.15
C ASP A 442 1.33 -33.08 -18.80
N LEU A 443 0.85 -32.90 -17.56
CA LEU A 443 -0.42 -33.46 -17.11
C LEU A 443 -1.58 -32.68 -17.71
N TYR A 444 -1.45 -31.35 -17.83
CA TYR A 444 -2.42 -30.52 -18.54
C TYR A 444 -2.67 -31.03 -19.95
N ARG A 445 -1.59 -31.30 -20.69
CA ARG A 445 -1.66 -31.79 -22.06
C ARG A 445 -2.38 -33.14 -22.14
N ARG A 446 -2.12 -34.04 -21.19
CA ARG A 446 -2.73 -35.38 -21.13
C ARG A 446 -4.21 -35.35 -20.77
N GLU A 447 -4.63 -34.40 -19.93
CA GLU A 447 -6.03 -34.20 -19.55
C GLU A 447 -6.87 -33.58 -20.67
N SER A 448 -6.26 -33.22 -21.81
CA SER A 448 -6.93 -32.54 -22.93
C SER A 448 -7.65 -31.27 -22.47
N GLY A 449 -6.87 -30.26 -22.06
CA GLY A 449 -7.39 -28.92 -21.73
C GLY A 449 -8.37 -28.35 -22.79
N PRO A 450 -9.18 -27.34 -22.43
CA PRO A 450 -10.18 -26.77 -23.32
C PRO A 450 -9.55 -26.31 -24.63
N ARG A 451 -10.21 -26.61 -25.76
CA ARG A 451 -9.77 -26.16 -27.09
C ARG A 451 -10.20 -24.71 -27.30
N LEU A 452 -9.42 -23.78 -26.78
CA LEU A 452 -9.66 -22.35 -26.97
C LEU A 452 -9.26 -21.90 -28.39
N PRO A 453 -10.01 -20.97 -29.01
CA PRO A 453 -9.58 -20.30 -30.23
C PRO A 453 -8.24 -19.58 -30.00
N ARG A 454 -7.35 -19.58 -31.00
CA ARG A 454 -6.10 -18.79 -31.00
C ARG A 454 -6.34 -17.49 -31.77
N ARG A 455 -6.82 -16.47 -31.06
CA ARG A 455 -7.21 -15.18 -31.65
C ARG A 455 -6.22 -14.08 -31.28
N TRP A 456 -5.85 -14.02 -30.02
CA TRP A 456 -5.13 -12.86 -29.49
C TRP A 456 -3.62 -12.99 -29.57
N PHE A 457 -3.11 -14.23 -29.65
CA PHE A 457 -1.67 -14.50 -29.74
C PHE A 457 -1.32 -15.23 -31.04
N PRO A 458 -0.40 -14.69 -31.87
CA PRO A 458 0.00 -15.33 -33.11
C PRO A 458 0.74 -16.65 -32.83
N ALA A 459 0.65 -17.58 -33.79
CA ALA A 459 1.41 -18.82 -33.76
C ALA A 459 2.92 -18.50 -33.69
N GLY A 460 3.58 -18.92 -32.62
CA GLY A 460 5.00 -18.64 -32.37
C GLY A 460 5.28 -17.41 -31.49
N SER A 461 4.25 -16.75 -30.93
CA SER A 461 4.44 -15.73 -29.90
C SER A 461 5.31 -16.28 -28.75
N SER A 462 6.36 -15.53 -28.37
CA SER A 462 7.21 -15.90 -27.25
C SER A 462 6.53 -15.61 -25.91
N LEU A 463 5.59 -14.66 -25.85
CA LEU A 463 4.95 -14.20 -24.61
C LEU A 463 4.44 -15.35 -23.71
N PRO A 464 3.63 -16.31 -24.18
CA PRO A 464 3.21 -17.43 -23.34
C PRO A 464 4.36 -18.34 -22.89
N ARG A 465 5.41 -18.47 -23.70
CA ARG A 465 6.60 -19.28 -23.38
C ARG A 465 7.47 -18.58 -22.33
N ASP A 466 7.69 -17.28 -22.51
CA ASP A 466 8.48 -16.44 -21.61
C ASP A 466 7.81 -16.36 -20.24
N ILE A 467 6.46 -16.19 -20.23
CA ILE A 467 5.65 -16.31 -19.01
C ILE A 467 5.74 -17.70 -18.39
N GLY A 468 5.66 -18.75 -19.21
CA GLY A 468 5.78 -20.13 -18.73
C GLY A 468 7.12 -20.46 -18.07
N ALA A 469 8.20 -19.74 -18.40
CA ALA A 469 9.51 -19.91 -17.79
C ALA A 469 9.56 -19.34 -16.35
N LEU A 470 8.88 -18.23 -16.09
CA LEU A 470 8.84 -17.55 -14.77
C LEU A 470 7.39 -17.15 -14.38
N PRO A 471 6.49 -18.12 -14.18
CA PRO A 471 5.06 -17.85 -14.05
C PRO A 471 4.69 -17.05 -12.79
N GLN A 472 5.50 -17.15 -11.73
CA GLN A 472 5.26 -16.47 -10.45
C GLN A 472 5.25 -14.94 -10.57
N GLY A 473 6.17 -14.36 -11.35
CA GLY A 473 6.23 -12.90 -11.54
C GLY A 473 4.99 -12.37 -12.24
N TRP A 474 4.57 -13.06 -13.30
CA TRP A 474 3.36 -12.71 -14.05
C TRP A 474 2.08 -12.90 -13.24
N VAL A 475 1.95 -14.01 -12.49
CA VAL A 475 0.77 -14.29 -11.67
C VAL A 475 0.55 -13.22 -10.60
N ARG A 476 1.62 -12.68 -10.01
CA ARG A 476 1.51 -11.56 -9.05
C ARG A 476 1.04 -10.28 -9.74
N ALA A 477 1.73 -9.89 -10.82
CA ALA A 477 1.44 -8.66 -11.56
C ALA A 477 0.04 -8.64 -12.21
N GLU A 478 -0.50 -9.82 -12.58
CA GLU A 478 -1.82 -9.98 -13.20
C GLU A 478 -2.87 -10.57 -12.26
N SER A 479 -2.59 -10.69 -10.96
CA SER A 479 -3.41 -11.42 -9.99
C SER A 479 -4.91 -11.06 -10.04
N ARG A 480 -5.25 -9.78 -10.14
CA ARG A 480 -6.64 -9.29 -10.28
C ARG A 480 -7.30 -9.69 -11.59
N ASN A 481 -6.58 -9.62 -12.72
CA ASN A 481 -7.07 -10.11 -14.01
C ASN A 481 -7.22 -11.64 -14.00
N LEU A 482 -6.35 -12.35 -13.28
CA LEU A 482 -6.43 -13.80 -13.10
C LEU A 482 -7.60 -14.24 -12.20
N ILE A 483 -7.97 -13.45 -11.19
CA ILE A 483 -9.21 -13.66 -10.41
C ILE A 483 -10.45 -13.60 -11.33
N ARG A 484 -10.49 -12.60 -12.22
CA ARG A 484 -11.55 -12.50 -13.24
C ARG A 484 -11.51 -13.70 -14.20
N CYS A 485 -10.30 -14.12 -14.61
CA CYS A 485 -10.08 -15.30 -15.44
C CYS A 485 -10.61 -16.59 -14.80
N VAL A 486 -10.43 -16.81 -13.50
CA VAL A 486 -11.01 -17.97 -12.76
C VAL A 486 -12.53 -17.94 -12.86
N SER A 487 -13.14 -16.78 -12.61
CA SER A 487 -14.60 -16.63 -12.72
C SER A 487 -15.10 -16.88 -14.16
N ALA A 488 -14.35 -16.44 -15.17
CA ALA A 488 -14.68 -16.68 -16.58
C ALA A 488 -14.50 -18.15 -16.98
N ALA A 489 -13.44 -18.82 -16.51
CA ALA A 489 -13.20 -20.24 -16.72
C ALA A 489 -14.32 -21.09 -16.10
N HIS A 490 -14.74 -20.76 -14.87
CA HIS A 490 -15.83 -21.45 -14.17
C HIS A 490 -17.16 -21.33 -14.91
N ARG A 491 -17.57 -20.12 -15.32
CA ARG A 491 -18.80 -19.90 -16.10
C ARG A 491 -18.83 -20.64 -17.44
N ARG A 492 -17.67 -20.95 -18.00
CA ARG A 492 -17.50 -21.65 -19.29
C ARG A 492 -17.21 -23.14 -19.11
N GLU A 493 -17.30 -23.64 -17.88
CA GLU A 493 -17.04 -25.05 -17.54
C GLU A 493 -15.62 -25.53 -17.91
N HIS A 494 -14.66 -24.60 -17.99
CA HIS A 494 -13.25 -24.91 -18.22
C HIS A 494 -12.58 -25.32 -16.90
N TRP A 495 -13.03 -26.44 -16.32
CA TRP A 495 -12.68 -26.88 -14.97
C TRP A 495 -11.17 -26.97 -14.73
N SER A 496 -10.44 -27.59 -15.68
CA SER A 496 -8.98 -27.73 -15.57
C SER A 496 -8.25 -26.39 -15.56
N LEU A 497 -8.70 -25.38 -16.32
CA LEU A 497 -8.14 -24.03 -16.25
C LEU A 497 -8.46 -23.36 -14.92
N CYS A 498 -9.72 -23.44 -14.50
CA CYS A 498 -10.24 -22.79 -13.30
C CYS A 498 -9.44 -23.16 -12.04
N TRP A 499 -9.31 -24.46 -11.73
CA TRP A 499 -8.63 -24.88 -10.51
C TRP A 499 -7.12 -24.59 -10.54
N ARG A 500 -6.47 -24.69 -11.72
CA ARG A 500 -5.02 -24.46 -11.87
C ARG A 500 -4.67 -22.99 -11.68
N VAL A 501 -5.46 -22.08 -12.24
CA VAL A 501 -5.26 -20.65 -12.01
C VAL A 501 -5.54 -20.32 -10.54
N ALA A 502 -6.62 -20.85 -9.95
CA ALA A 502 -6.91 -20.67 -8.53
C ALA A 502 -5.76 -21.16 -7.64
N ALA A 503 -5.20 -22.34 -7.90
CA ALA A 503 -4.06 -22.89 -7.15
C ALA A 503 -2.79 -22.02 -7.23
N ARG A 504 -2.58 -21.28 -8.33
CA ARG A 504 -1.43 -20.37 -8.48
C ARG A 504 -1.60 -19.03 -7.77
N LEU A 505 -2.83 -18.64 -7.42
CA LEU A 505 -3.12 -17.37 -6.75
C LEU A 505 -2.88 -17.39 -5.24
N GLY A 506 -2.58 -18.55 -4.64
CA GLY A 506 -2.37 -18.70 -3.18
C GLY A 506 -1.26 -17.83 -2.59
N GLU A 507 -0.23 -17.56 -3.39
CA GLU A 507 0.93 -16.75 -2.98
C GLU A 507 0.76 -15.24 -3.28
N CYS A 508 -0.38 -14.83 -3.87
CA CYS A 508 -0.66 -13.45 -4.23
C CYS A 508 -1.45 -12.72 -3.14
N VAL A 509 -1.12 -11.45 -2.94
CA VAL A 509 -1.91 -10.51 -2.12
C VAL A 509 -2.22 -9.30 -3.00
N PRO A 510 -3.23 -9.39 -3.89
CA PRO A 510 -3.52 -8.35 -4.86
C PRO A 510 -3.85 -7.04 -4.15
N GLU A 511 -3.09 -5.99 -4.47
CA GLU A 511 -3.29 -4.66 -3.89
C GLU A 511 -4.73 -4.17 -4.12
N GLY A 512 -5.46 -3.90 -3.04
CA GLY A 512 -6.82 -3.33 -3.07
C GLY A 512 -7.91 -4.25 -3.64
N ALA A 513 -7.66 -5.55 -3.79
CA ALA A 513 -8.74 -6.50 -4.07
C ALA A 513 -9.51 -6.79 -2.76
N PRO A 514 -10.85 -6.80 -2.78
CA PRO A 514 -11.64 -7.28 -1.66
C PRO A 514 -11.14 -8.66 -1.19
N ALA A 515 -10.93 -8.79 0.11
CA ALA A 515 -10.63 -10.04 0.81
C ALA A 515 -11.49 -11.24 0.36
N ASP A 516 -12.75 -10.95 0.02
CA ASP A 516 -13.73 -11.95 -0.35
C ASP A 516 -13.55 -12.47 -1.79
N ASP A 517 -12.87 -11.70 -2.67
CA ASP A 517 -12.70 -12.07 -4.07
C ASP A 517 -11.76 -13.28 -4.22
N LEU A 518 -10.65 -13.32 -3.48
CA LEU A 518 -9.77 -14.48 -3.46
C LEU A 518 -10.39 -15.67 -2.75
N THR A 519 -11.11 -15.44 -1.65
CA THR A 519 -11.85 -16.51 -0.96
C THR A 519 -12.87 -17.17 -1.90
N ARG A 520 -13.61 -16.36 -2.66
CA ARG A 520 -14.52 -16.82 -3.71
C ARG A 520 -13.76 -17.53 -4.84
N THR A 521 -12.61 -17.02 -5.26
CA THR A 521 -11.76 -17.64 -6.29
C THR A 521 -11.35 -19.07 -5.91
N PHE A 522 -10.90 -19.29 -4.67
CA PHE A 522 -10.58 -20.63 -4.20
C PHE A 522 -11.82 -21.52 -4.08
N ALA A 523 -12.98 -20.96 -3.69
CA ALA A 523 -14.24 -21.72 -3.69
C ALA A 523 -14.63 -22.19 -5.10
N LEU A 524 -14.51 -21.33 -6.12
CA LEU A 524 -14.72 -21.71 -7.52
C LEU A 524 -13.71 -22.75 -8.00
N GLY A 525 -12.44 -22.66 -7.55
CA GLY A 525 -11.42 -23.65 -7.84
C GLY A 525 -11.70 -25.03 -7.20
N LEU A 526 -12.22 -25.07 -5.97
CA LEU A 526 -12.62 -26.30 -5.29
C LEU A 526 -13.85 -26.93 -5.94
N ASP A 527 -14.83 -26.13 -6.34
CA ASP A 527 -15.98 -26.60 -7.11
C ASP A 527 -15.53 -27.17 -8.47
N ALA A 528 -14.68 -26.46 -9.21
CA ALA A 528 -14.10 -26.95 -10.45
C ALA A 528 -13.33 -28.27 -10.28
N ALA A 529 -12.59 -28.43 -9.18
CA ALA A 529 -11.91 -29.68 -8.84
C ALA A 529 -12.91 -30.84 -8.63
N ALA A 530 -14.08 -30.58 -8.04
CA ALA A 530 -15.14 -31.57 -7.83
C ALA A 530 -15.82 -32.00 -9.14
N GLN A 531 -15.83 -31.14 -10.17
CA GLN A 531 -16.39 -31.46 -11.49
C GLN A 531 -15.48 -32.33 -12.37
N LEU A 532 -14.23 -32.60 -11.94
CA LEU A 532 -13.31 -33.43 -12.71
C LEU A 532 -13.73 -34.90 -12.72
N ARG A 533 -13.75 -35.51 -13.91
CA ARG A 533 -14.18 -36.91 -14.11
C ARG A 533 -13.27 -37.95 -13.46
N HIS A 534 -11.97 -37.68 -13.38
CA HIS A 534 -10.98 -38.61 -12.82
C HIS A 534 -10.77 -38.35 -11.34
N ARG A 535 -11.04 -39.35 -10.49
CA ARG A 535 -10.94 -39.22 -9.02
C ARG A 535 -9.55 -38.81 -8.53
N SER A 536 -8.47 -39.32 -9.14
CA SER A 536 -7.10 -38.94 -8.81
C SER A 536 -6.81 -37.48 -9.19
N ALA A 537 -7.30 -37.02 -10.34
CA ALA A 537 -7.17 -35.63 -10.78
C ALA A 537 -7.97 -34.68 -9.88
N ALA A 538 -9.22 -35.03 -9.54
CA ALA A 538 -10.07 -34.29 -8.62
C ALA A 538 -9.42 -34.10 -7.24
N ARG A 539 -8.87 -35.17 -6.66
CA ARG A 539 -8.15 -35.12 -5.38
C ARG A 539 -6.89 -34.26 -5.44
N ARG A 540 -6.10 -34.38 -6.51
CA ARG A 540 -4.93 -33.53 -6.71
C ARG A 540 -5.33 -32.06 -6.79
N ALA A 541 -6.30 -31.73 -7.64
CA ALA A 541 -6.81 -30.38 -7.81
C ALA A 541 -7.32 -29.81 -6.48
N GLN A 542 -8.07 -30.61 -5.72
CA GLN A 542 -8.56 -30.24 -4.40
C GLN A 542 -7.40 -29.96 -3.42
N ALA A 543 -6.39 -30.83 -3.36
CA ALA A 543 -5.23 -30.63 -2.48
C ALA A 543 -4.44 -29.36 -2.81
N GLU A 544 -4.18 -29.10 -4.10
CA GLU A 544 -3.45 -27.90 -4.54
C GLU A 544 -4.24 -26.60 -4.30
N VAL A 545 -5.56 -26.59 -4.54
CA VAL A 545 -6.39 -25.40 -4.25
C VAL A 545 -6.54 -25.17 -2.74
N LEU A 546 -6.66 -26.23 -1.92
CA LEU A 546 -6.65 -26.11 -0.47
C LEU A 546 -5.33 -25.53 0.04
N LEU A 547 -4.19 -25.98 -0.50
CA LEU A 547 -2.87 -25.43 -0.18
C LEU A 547 -2.77 -23.93 -0.51
N ALA A 548 -3.27 -23.54 -1.69
CA ALA A 548 -3.28 -22.15 -2.11
C ALA A 548 -4.15 -21.28 -1.19
N ARG A 549 -5.35 -21.77 -0.84
CA ARG A 549 -6.24 -21.09 0.10
C ARG A 549 -5.63 -20.98 1.50
N ALA A 550 -4.96 -22.04 1.97
CA ALA A 550 -4.29 -22.06 3.26
C ALA A 550 -3.15 -21.02 3.34
N ASP A 551 -2.30 -20.91 2.32
CA ASP A 551 -1.24 -19.87 2.30
C ASP A 551 -1.83 -18.46 2.27
N HIS A 552 -2.89 -18.25 1.48
CA HIS A 552 -3.59 -16.96 1.46
C HIS A 552 -4.17 -16.60 2.84
N LEU A 553 -4.85 -17.54 3.50
CA LEU A 553 -5.41 -17.35 4.85
C LEU A 553 -4.32 -17.08 5.88
N ALA A 554 -3.19 -17.81 5.82
CA ALA A 554 -2.05 -17.61 6.70
C ALA A 554 -1.39 -16.23 6.51
N ARG A 555 -1.28 -15.72 5.28
CA ARG A 555 -0.77 -14.36 4.99
C ARG A 555 -1.69 -13.26 5.53
N ARG A 556 -2.99 -13.54 5.63
CA ARG A 556 -3.98 -12.69 6.28
C ARG A 556 -4.14 -12.97 7.77
N GLU A 557 -3.25 -13.78 8.33
CA GLU A 557 -3.17 -14.12 9.75
C GLU A 557 -4.44 -14.79 10.30
N SER A 558 -5.18 -15.45 9.41
CA SER A 558 -6.32 -16.32 9.73
C SER A 558 -5.81 -17.75 9.84
N TYR A 559 -5.04 -18.03 10.90
CA TYR A 559 -4.27 -19.26 11.06
C TYR A 559 -5.11 -20.51 11.33
N SER A 560 -6.16 -20.43 12.14
CA SER A 560 -7.05 -21.57 12.44
C SER A 560 -7.66 -22.17 11.17
N PRO A 561 -8.38 -21.40 10.30
CA PRO A 561 -8.89 -21.95 9.05
C PRO A 561 -7.77 -22.32 8.06
N ALA A 562 -6.60 -21.67 8.12
CA ALA A 562 -5.45 -22.06 7.32
C ALA A 562 -4.91 -23.44 7.72
N TYR A 563 -4.80 -23.73 9.02
CA TYR A 563 -4.35 -25.03 9.54
C TYR A 563 -5.33 -26.15 9.20
N ASP A 564 -6.64 -25.88 9.27
CA ASP A 564 -7.65 -26.83 8.80
C ASP A 564 -7.47 -27.17 7.32
N ASP A 565 -7.21 -26.17 6.47
CA ASP A 565 -6.99 -26.40 5.05
C ASP A 565 -5.66 -27.10 4.74
N PHE A 566 -4.58 -26.78 5.47
CA PHE A 566 -3.33 -27.53 5.39
C PHE A 566 -3.55 -28.99 5.78
N HIS A 567 -4.30 -29.26 6.85
CA HIS A 567 -4.60 -30.61 7.29
C HIS A 567 -5.45 -31.36 6.25
N ARG A 568 -6.49 -30.73 5.70
CA ARG A 568 -7.32 -31.31 4.65
C ARG A 568 -6.53 -31.55 3.36
N ALA A 569 -5.60 -30.67 3.01
CA ALA A 569 -4.71 -30.87 1.87
C ALA A 569 -3.80 -32.09 2.09
N ALA A 570 -3.17 -32.22 3.26
CA ALA A 570 -2.35 -33.38 3.62
C ALA A 570 -3.14 -34.70 3.59
N LEU A 571 -4.38 -34.71 4.13
CA LEU A 571 -5.26 -35.87 4.07
C LEU A 571 -5.63 -36.23 2.63
N THR A 572 -6.00 -35.24 1.82
CA THR A 572 -6.36 -35.43 0.41
C THR A 572 -5.19 -35.97 -0.39
N ALA A 573 -3.98 -35.47 -0.14
CA ALA A 573 -2.74 -35.97 -0.73
C ALA A 573 -2.42 -37.40 -0.28
N ASN A 574 -2.62 -37.73 1.00
CA ASN A 574 -2.45 -39.09 1.50
C ASN A 574 -3.41 -40.09 0.84
N HIS A 575 -4.65 -39.67 0.57
CA HIS A 575 -5.63 -40.48 -0.16
C HIS A 575 -5.32 -40.66 -1.67
N LEU A 576 -4.31 -39.97 -2.21
CA LEU A 576 -3.76 -40.25 -3.54
C LEU A 576 -2.76 -41.41 -3.52
N ARG A 577 -2.19 -41.78 -2.37
CA ARG A 577 -1.24 -42.90 -2.32
C ARG A 577 -2.01 -44.23 -2.54
N PRO A 578 -1.51 -45.13 -3.40
CA PRO A 578 -2.12 -46.44 -3.53
C PRO A 578 -2.05 -47.19 -2.19
N LEU A 579 -3.16 -47.82 -1.79
CA LEU A 579 -3.13 -48.78 -0.68
C LEU A 579 -2.10 -49.86 -1.03
N ALA A 580 -1.10 -50.03 -0.17
CA ALA A 580 0.08 -50.89 -0.38
C ALA A 580 -0.23 -52.37 -0.76
N ALA A 581 -1.50 -52.79 -0.71
CA ALA A 581 -1.95 -54.12 -1.05
C ALA A 581 -2.24 -54.38 -2.54
N VAL A 582 -2.32 -53.36 -3.42
CA VAL A 582 -2.77 -53.57 -4.82
C VAL A 582 -1.71 -53.15 -5.86
N ARG A 583 -0.98 -54.19 -6.30
CA ARG A 583 -0.28 -54.38 -7.58
C ARG A 583 1.15 -53.86 -7.76
N ARG A 584 2.03 -54.86 -7.82
CA ARG A 584 3.14 -54.97 -8.80
C ARG A 584 2.65 -54.66 -10.23
N ARG A 585 2.60 -53.39 -10.67
CA ARG A 585 2.66 -52.99 -12.09
C ARG A 585 3.33 -51.60 -12.26
N PRO A 586 4.12 -51.35 -13.33
CA PRO A 586 5.09 -50.26 -13.39
C PRO A 586 4.60 -49.00 -14.15
N ARG A 587 3.29 -48.72 -14.14
CA ARG A 587 2.74 -47.45 -14.67
C ARG A 587 1.84 -46.82 -13.61
N SER A 588 2.46 -46.23 -12.59
CA SER A 588 1.75 -45.45 -11.58
C SER A 588 1.07 -44.25 -12.24
N ASP A 589 -0.18 -44.00 -11.84
CA ASP A 589 -0.95 -42.85 -12.27
C ASP A 589 -0.12 -41.57 -12.00
N PRO A 590 0.07 -40.69 -13.00
CA PRO A 590 0.86 -39.47 -12.81
C PRO A 590 0.37 -38.58 -11.66
N HIS A 591 -0.92 -38.62 -11.30
CA HIS A 591 -1.47 -37.90 -10.15
C HIS A 591 -1.01 -38.51 -8.83
N GLU A 592 -0.91 -39.83 -8.73
CA GLU A 592 -0.41 -40.55 -7.54
C GLU A 592 1.09 -40.26 -7.32
N ARG A 593 1.88 -40.15 -8.40
CA ARG A 593 3.31 -39.80 -8.31
C ARG A 593 3.57 -38.41 -7.75
N ALA A 594 2.61 -37.50 -7.84
CA ALA A 594 2.74 -36.14 -7.31
C ALA A 594 2.44 -36.05 -5.80
N ALA A 595 1.80 -37.06 -5.21
CA ALA A 595 1.34 -37.03 -3.82
C ALA A 595 2.46 -36.70 -2.79
N PRO A 596 3.67 -37.31 -2.86
CA PRO A 596 4.73 -36.97 -1.92
C PRO A 596 5.21 -35.52 -2.03
N GLY A 597 5.21 -34.95 -3.24
CA GLY A 597 5.57 -33.55 -3.48
C GLY A 597 4.56 -32.58 -2.87
N ILE A 598 3.26 -32.86 -3.05
CA ILE A 598 2.16 -32.07 -2.47
C ILE A 598 2.21 -32.11 -0.94
N GLU A 599 2.45 -33.29 -0.36
CA GLU A 599 2.56 -33.45 1.10
C GLU A 599 3.79 -32.73 1.67
N CYS A 600 4.94 -32.83 0.99
CA CYS A 600 6.13 -32.07 1.36
C CYS A 600 5.88 -30.55 1.32
N ASP A 601 5.21 -30.06 0.26
CA ASP A 601 4.88 -28.64 0.13
C ASP A 601 3.88 -28.19 1.20
N THR A 602 2.95 -29.06 1.59
CA THR A 602 2.02 -28.82 2.70
C THR A 602 2.76 -28.57 4.00
N HIS A 603 3.64 -29.48 4.40
CA HIS A 603 4.40 -29.35 5.65
C HIS A 603 5.33 -28.13 5.64
N ARG A 604 5.95 -27.82 4.50
CA ARG A 604 6.79 -26.63 4.33
C ARG A 604 6.00 -25.33 4.47
N ARG A 605 4.85 -25.21 3.80
CA ARG A 605 3.99 -24.01 3.90
C ARG A 605 3.35 -23.87 5.28
N LEU A 606 2.99 -24.98 5.92
CA LEU A 606 2.53 -25.01 7.30
C LEU A 606 3.62 -24.52 8.26
N ALA A 607 4.87 -24.96 8.08
CA ALA A 607 6.00 -24.43 8.85
C ALA A 607 6.17 -22.92 8.65
N ALA A 608 6.01 -22.42 7.42
CA ALA A 608 6.05 -20.98 7.15
C ALA A 608 4.93 -20.21 7.86
N ALA A 609 3.72 -20.77 7.93
CA ALA A 609 2.61 -20.20 8.69
C ALA A 609 2.92 -20.19 10.21
N HIS A 610 3.49 -21.26 10.76
CA HIS A 610 3.93 -21.30 12.15
C HIS A 610 5.00 -20.25 12.45
N LEU A 611 5.97 -20.04 11.54
CA LEU A 611 6.98 -18.98 11.67
C LEU A 611 6.33 -17.59 11.73
N ARG A 612 5.39 -17.29 10.83
CA ARG A 612 4.65 -16.00 10.85
C ARG A 612 3.85 -15.80 12.13
N ALA A 613 3.33 -16.88 12.70
CA ALA A 613 2.64 -16.86 13.99
C ALA A 613 3.58 -16.82 15.22
N GLY A 614 4.90 -16.91 15.04
CA GLY A 614 5.89 -16.95 16.13
C GLY A 614 6.02 -18.31 16.83
N MET A 615 5.49 -19.38 16.24
CA MET A 615 5.51 -20.76 16.77
C MET A 615 6.72 -21.55 16.24
N TYR A 616 7.91 -21.20 16.71
CA TYR A 616 9.17 -21.74 16.17
C TYR A 616 9.34 -23.25 16.39
N ARG A 617 8.82 -23.82 17.49
CA ARG A 617 8.93 -25.26 17.79
C ARG A 617 8.10 -26.09 16.83
N GLU A 618 6.86 -25.66 16.60
CA GLU A 618 5.92 -26.25 15.66
C GLU A 618 6.45 -26.14 14.24
N ALA A 619 7.01 -24.98 13.86
CA ALA A 619 7.69 -24.81 12.59
C ALA A 619 8.83 -25.82 12.38
N ALA A 620 9.70 -26.03 13.38
CA ALA A 620 10.80 -26.99 13.29
C ALA A 620 10.31 -28.43 13.10
N PHE A 621 9.22 -28.79 13.78
CA PHE A 621 8.61 -30.12 13.67
C PHE A 621 8.07 -30.36 12.25
N GLU A 622 7.37 -29.38 11.67
CA GLU A 622 6.83 -29.48 10.32
C GLU A 622 7.93 -29.47 9.24
N LEU A 623 9.02 -28.71 9.41
CA LEU A 623 10.19 -28.79 8.51
C LEU A 623 10.84 -30.18 8.53
N THR A 624 10.91 -30.82 9.70
CA THR A 624 11.45 -32.18 9.85
C THR A 624 10.59 -33.21 9.11
N ARG A 625 9.27 -33.02 9.07
CA ARG A 625 8.36 -33.85 8.26
C ARG A 625 8.58 -33.61 6.77
N ALA A 626 8.70 -32.34 6.35
CA ALA A 626 8.97 -32.00 4.96
C ALA A 626 10.29 -32.64 4.46
N GLU A 627 11.37 -32.56 5.23
CA GLU A 627 12.68 -33.15 4.87
C GLU A 627 12.61 -34.66 4.61
N ARG A 628 11.85 -35.40 5.43
CA ARG A 628 11.69 -36.86 5.28
C ARG A 628 10.98 -37.25 3.99
N LEU A 629 10.17 -36.35 3.43
CA LEU A 629 9.39 -36.57 2.22
C LEU A 629 10.16 -36.16 0.95
N VAL A 630 11.30 -35.48 1.08
CA VAL A 630 12.16 -35.14 -0.08
C VAL A 630 12.86 -36.41 -0.57
N PRO A 631 12.62 -36.88 -1.81
CA PRO A 631 13.30 -38.05 -2.35
C PRO A 631 14.82 -37.85 -2.42
N ALA A 632 15.61 -38.94 -2.42
CA ALA A 632 17.08 -38.87 -2.51
C ALA A 632 17.61 -38.14 -3.77
N GLY A 633 16.77 -37.90 -4.80
CA GLY A 633 17.04 -37.04 -5.96
C GLY A 633 16.07 -35.86 -6.14
N GLY A 634 15.31 -35.46 -5.10
CA GLY A 634 14.31 -34.40 -5.16
C GLY A 634 14.87 -32.99 -5.46
N GLU A 635 14.00 -32.08 -5.91
CA GLU A 635 14.33 -30.72 -6.37
C GLU A 635 15.33 -30.01 -5.43
N PRO A 636 16.52 -29.63 -5.92
CA PRO A 636 17.53 -28.89 -5.14
C PRO A 636 16.96 -27.61 -4.50
N ARG A 637 15.98 -26.99 -5.16
CA ARG A 637 15.25 -25.81 -4.69
C ARG A 637 14.53 -26.06 -3.36
N LEU A 638 13.81 -27.17 -3.24
CA LEU A 638 13.00 -27.48 -2.05
C LEU A 638 13.89 -27.76 -0.82
N ARG A 639 15.01 -28.47 -1.02
CA ARG A 639 16.01 -28.68 0.05
C ARG A 639 16.65 -27.38 0.50
N ARG A 640 17.05 -26.53 -0.46
CA ARG A 640 17.62 -25.21 -0.16
C ARG A 640 16.66 -24.37 0.67
N LEU A 641 15.37 -24.43 0.34
CA LEU A 641 14.37 -23.66 1.06
C LEU A 641 14.14 -24.14 2.50
N ILE A 642 14.01 -25.46 2.69
CA ILE A 642 13.88 -26.02 4.03
C ILE A 642 15.13 -25.70 4.88
N ALA A 643 16.33 -25.76 4.29
CA ALA A 643 17.56 -25.37 4.97
C ALA A 643 17.57 -23.88 5.38
N LEU A 644 17.10 -22.97 4.52
CA LEU A 644 16.95 -21.55 4.85
C LEU A 644 15.96 -21.32 6.01
N MET A 645 14.82 -22.01 5.99
CA MET A 645 13.83 -21.93 7.07
C MET A 645 14.34 -22.51 8.38
N ARG A 646 15.08 -23.62 8.33
CA ARG A 646 15.67 -24.24 9.51
C ARG A 646 16.75 -23.35 10.13
N ALA A 647 17.56 -22.70 9.30
CA ALA A 647 18.54 -21.74 9.78
C ALA A 647 17.94 -20.51 10.46
N HIS A 648 16.69 -20.18 10.13
CA HIS A 648 15.95 -19.17 10.84
C HIS A 648 15.52 -19.60 12.25
N ILE A 649 15.31 -20.90 12.49
CA ILE A 649 14.89 -21.43 13.80
C ILE A 649 16.11 -21.70 14.69
N GLU A 650 17.21 -22.18 14.11
CA GLU A 650 18.43 -22.60 14.81
C GLU A 650 19.61 -21.66 14.43
N PRO A 651 19.99 -20.70 15.30
CA PRO A 651 21.06 -19.74 15.02
C PRO A 651 22.42 -20.42 14.77
N GLY A 652 23.15 -19.97 13.74
CA GLY A 652 24.53 -20.40 13.46
C GLY A 652 24.71 -21.43 12.33
N SER A 653 23.62 -21.85 11.68
CA SER A 653 23.65 -22.92 10.65
C SER A 653 23.94 -22.45 9.21
N LEU A 654 23.95 -21.14 8.93
CA LEU A 654 24.31 -20.59 7.62
C LEU A 654 25.35 -19.47 7.73
N THR A 655 26.45 -19.61 7.00
CA THR A 655 27.45 -18.55 6.76
C THR A 655 26.92 -17.57 5.70
N GLY A 656 27.39 -16.31 5.76
CA GLY A 656 26.82 -15.13 5.08
C GLY A 656 26.59 -15.20 3.57
N ASP A 657 27.13 -16.19 2.87
CA ASP A 657 26.95 -16.41 1.43
C ASP A 657 25.71 -17.28 1.07
N GLY A 658 25.12 -18.00 2.03
CA GLY A 658 23.97 -18.89 1.77
C GLY A 658 22.69 -18.19 1.29
N TYR A 659 22.59 -16.89 1.55
CA TYR A 659 21.44 -16.03 1.20
C TYR A 659 21.53 -15.42 -0.21
N ALA A 660 22.65 -15.54 -0.92
CA ALA A 660 22.79 -15.04 -2.29
C ALA A 660 22.10 -15.99 -3.28
N GLY A 661 21.03 -15.53 -3.94
CA GLY A 661 20.31 -16.28 -4.97
C GLY A 661 19.01 -16.98 -4.53
N ALA A 662 18.36 -16.50 -3.46
CA ALA A 662 17.02 -16.91 -3.06
C ALA A 662 15.93 -15.95 -3.60
N ASP A 663 16.09 -15.48 -4.84
CA ASP A 663 15.21 -14.47 -5.45
C ASP A 663 13.75 -14.96 -5.58
N ASP A 664 13.50 -16.27 -5.54
CA ASP A 664 12.16 -16.83 -5.77
C ASP A 664 11.23 -16.87 -4.55
N GLU A 665 11.73 -16.80 -3.31
CA GLU A 665 10.91 -16.81 -2.08
C GLU A 665 11.25 -15.66 -1.12
N LEU A 666 11.33 -14.46 -1.72
CA LEU A 666 11.53 -13.14 -1.10
C LEU A 666 10.78 -12.89 0.21
N TYR A 667 9.53 -13.35 0.32
CA TYR A 667 8.68 -13.09 1.49
C TYR A 667 9.21 -13.75 2.76
N LEU A 668 9.71 -14.98 2.63
CA LEU A 668 10.32 -15.72 3.73
C LEU A 668 11.62 -15.07 4.19
N TRP A 669 12.38 -14.53 3.24
CA TRP A 669 13.62 -13.81 3.50
C TRP A 669 13.36 -12.49 4.25
N PHE A 670 12.28 -11.77 3.94
CA PHE A 670 11.92 -10.52 4.63
C PHE A 670 11.47 -10.73 6.08
N GLU A 671 10.59 -11.69 6.32
CA GLU A 671 10.17 -12.08 7.67
C GLU A 671 11.37 -12.59 8.49
N SER A 672 12.28 -13.33 7.84
CA SER A 672 13.52 -13.79 8.48
C SER A 672 14.43 -12.63 8.89
N ALA A 673 14.56 -11.59 8.06
CA ALA A 673 15.37 -10.39 8.37
C ALA A 673 14.76 -9.54 9.51
N MET A 674 13.43 -9.48 9.60
CA MET A 674 12.74 -8.80 10.70
C MET A 674 12.89 -9.57 12.02
N ALA A 675 12.66 -10.88 12.02
CA ALA A 675 12.82 -11.71 13.21
C ALA A 675 14.30 -11.84 13.65
N GLU A 676 15.27 -11.80 12.73
CA GLU A 676 16.70 -11.65 13.07
C GLU A 676 16.98 -10.30 13.75
N SER A 677 16.34 -9.21 13.28
CA SER A 677 16.49 -7.88 13.87
C SER A 677 15.89 -7.78 15.28
N GLU A 678 14.78 -8.49 15.53
CA GLU A 678 14.16 -8.64 16.85
C GLU A 678 15.06 -9.45 17.81
N ARG A 679 15.67 -10.56 17.35
CA ARG A 679 16.56 -11.39 18.20
C ARG A 679 17.94 -10.80 18.45
N HIS A 680 18.48 -9.98 17.55
CA HIS A 680 19.87 -9.49 17.62
C HIS A 680 19.97 -8.01 18.02
N GLY A 681 18.92 -7.48 18.64
CA GLY A 681 18.96 -6.24 19.39
C GLY A 681 19.34 -5.03 18.55
N GLY A 682 18.58 -4.69 17.51
CA GLY A 682 18.65 -3.34 16.92
C GLY A 682 19.27 -3.25 15.53
N ALA A 683 19.34 -4.36 14.77
CA ALA A 683 19.72 -4.32 13.36
C ALA A 683 18.66 -3.70 12.43
N TYR A 684 17.60 -3.10 12.97
CA TYR A 684 16.49 -2.51 12.22
C TYR A 684 16.91 -1.49 11.15
N LYS A 685 17.96 -0.70 11.40
CA LYS A 685 18.50 0.20 10.36
C LYS A 685 19.03 -0.58 9.15
N ARG A 686 19.80 -1.66 9.39
CA ARG A 686 20.33 -2.51 8.33
C ARG A 686 19.21 -3.25 7.59
N ALA A 687 18.19 -3.71 8.31
CA ALA A 687 17.01 -4.33 7.73
C ALA A 687 16.22 -3.33 6.85
N SER A 688 15.90 -2.15 7.37
CA SER A 688 15.25 -1.05 6.64
C SER A 688 16.01 -0.66 5.37
N ASP A 689 17.32 -0.41 5.48
CA ASP A 689 18.17 -0.06 4.33
C ASP A 689 18.20 -1.18 3.28
N ARG A 690 18.21 -2.45 3.70
CA ARG A 690 18.22 -3.60 2.80
C ARG A 690 16.87 -3.80 2.12
N LEU A 691 15.76 -3.64 2.86
CA LEU A 691 14.40 -3.70 2.35
C LEU A 691 14.14 -2.59 1.31
N ARG A 692 14.60 -1.36 1.59
CA ARG A 692 14.53 -0.25 0.63
C ARG A 692 15.35 -0.51 -0.63
N ARG A 693 16.54 -1.11 -0.52
CA ARG A 693 17.33 -1.51 -1.70
C ARG A 693 16.63 -2.59 -2.52
N LEU A 694 15.96 -3.54 -1.86
CA LEU A 694 15.23 -4.61 -2.53
C LEU A 694 13.95 -4.11 -3.19
N ARG A 695 13.26 -3.12 -2.61
CA ARG A 695 12.11 -2.46 -3.23
C ARG A 695 12.37 -2.04 -4.67
N HIS A 696 13.55 -1.52 -4.97
CA HIS A 696 13.89 -1.05 -6.32
C HIS A 696 14.15 -2.17 -7.33
N ARG A 697 14.28 -3.42 -6.87
CA ARG A 697 14.46 -4.60 -7.72
C ARG A 697 13.14 -5.28 -8.09
N TYR A 698 12.04 -4.93 -7.44
CA TYR A 698 10.75 -5.60 -7.63
C TYR A 698 9.65 -4.58 -7.91
N ALA A 699 8.67 -4.94 -8.72
CA ALA A 699 7.46 -4.15 -8.94
C ALA A 699 6.33 -4.55 -7.96
N ASP A 700 5.31 -3.70 -7.89
CA ASP A 700 3.99 -4.00 -7.32
C ASP A 700 4.01 -4.49 -5.85
N ASP A 701 3.28 -5.56 -5.52
CA ASP A 701 2.97 -6.00 -4.15
C ASP A 701 4.23 -6.33 -3.30
N VAL A 702 5.31 -6.77 -3.96
CA VAL A 702 6.58 -7.08 -3.30
C VAL A 702 7.30 -5.80 -2.89
N ALA A 703 7.27 -4.77 -3.74
CA ALA A 703 7.80 -3.46 -3.41
C ALA A 703 7.00 -2.82 -2.25
N LEU A 704 5.67 -2.97 -2.25
CA LEU A 704 4.81 -2.53 -1.16
C LEU A 704 5.14 -3.27 0.15
N SER A 705 5.28 -4.60 0.10
CA SER A 705 5.66 -5.41 1.28
C SER A 705 7.04 -5.03 1.82
N CYS A 706 8.02 -4.76 0.93
CA CYS A 706 9.33 -4.24 1.31
C CYS A 706 9.21 -2.89 2.03
N ASP A 707 8.39 -1.98 1.50
CA ASP A 707 8.17 -0.66 2.08
C ASP A 707 7.50 -0.77 3.46
N LEU A 708 6.50 -1.63 3.64
CA LEU A 708 5.83 -1.80 4.93
C LEU A 708 6.73 -2.42 5.99
N LEU A 709 7.50 -3.44 5.62
CA LEU A 709 8.49 -4.04 6.53
C LEU A 709 9.63 -3.05 6.85
N ALA A 710 10.06 -2.23 5.88
CA ALA A 710 11.04 -1.18 6.12
C ALA A 710 10.50 -0.11 7.07
N ARG A 711 9.23 0.27 6.92
CA ARG A 711 8.54 1.19 7.85
C ARG A 711 8.40 0.59 9.23
N MET A 712 8.08 -0.70 9.37
CA MET A 712 8.10 -1.37 10.67
C MET A 712 9.48 -1.37 11.30
N ALA A 713 10.53 -1.69 10.53
CA ALA A 713 11.90 -1.64 11.02
C ALA A 713 12.26 -0.21 11.47
N ASP A 714 11.89 0.80 10.70
CA ASP A 714 12.10 2.21 11.06
C ASP A 714 11.30 2.63 12.30
N LEU A 715 10.09 2.13 12.47
CA LEU A 715 9.27 2.35 13.66
C LEU A 715 9.94 1.77 14.90
N ARG A 716 10.39 0.51 14.84
CA ARG A 716 11.16 -0.14 15.91
C ARG A 716 12.48 0.60 16.18
N LEU A 717 13.13 1.12 15.14
CA LEU A 717 14.35 1.92 15.28
C LEU A 717 14.09 3.25 16.00
N ASP A 718 13.04 3.97 15.61
CA ASP A 718 12.62 5.21 16.27
C ASP A 718 12.20 4.90 17.72
N GLU A 719 11.55 3.76 17.95
CA GLU A 719 11.17 3.27 19.26
C GLU A 719 12.36 3.06 20.20
N HIS A 720 13.43 2.45 19.70
CA HIS A 720 14.68 2.30 20.44
C HIS A 720 15.42 3.63 20.67
N ARG A 721 15.18 4.63 19.83
CA ARG A 721 15.81 5.96 19.96
C ARG A 721 15.08 6.87 20.93
N TYR A 722 13.91 6.49 21.43
CA TYR A 722 13.13 7.29 22.39
C TYR A 722 13.89 7.65 23.68
N GLY A 723 14.93 6.89 24.06
CA GLY A 723 15.77 7.20 25.22
C GLY A 723 16.86 8.27 25.00
N ALA A 724 16.99 8.84 23.79
CA ALA A 724 18.07 9.80 23.48
C ALA A 724 17.64 11.27 23.68
N PRO A 725 18.44 12.10 24.40
CA PRO A 725 18.00 13.40 24.91
C PRO A 725 17.87 14.58 23.92
N VAL A 726 18.27 14.48 22.64
CA VAL A 726 18.55 15.70 21.84
C VAL A 726 17.43 16.12 20.87
N ASP A 727 16.39 15.30 20.59
CA ASP A 727 15.33 15.70 19.64
C ASP A 727 13.99 14.95 19.79
N ALA A 728 13.54 14.77 21.04
CA ALA A 728 12.41 13.89 21.38
C ALA A 728 11.11 14.25 20.65
N GLY A 729 10.77 15.54 20.53
CA GLY A 729 9.53 15.98 19.89
C GLY A 729 9.48 15.77 18.37
N HIS A 730 10.60 15.99 17.66
CA HIS A 730 10.68 15.71 16.23
C HIS A 730 10.64 14.19 15.97
N THR A 731 11.36 13.42 16.78
CA THR A 731 11.41 11.96 16.69
C THR A 731 10.04 11.32 16.93
N LEU A 732 9.29 11.80 17.93
CA LEU A 732 7.93 11.32 18.24
C LEU A 732 6.92 11.64 17.13
N ARG A 733 6.96 12.86 16.55
CA ARG A 733 6.10 13.21 15.41
C ARG A 733 6.42 12.38 14.17
N ARG A 734 7.70 12.08 13.95
CA ARG A 734 8.13 11.19 12.86
C ARG A 734 7.61 9.76 13.08
N ALA A 735 7.67 9.26 14.31
CA ALA A 735 7.14 7.96 14.66
C ALA A 735 5.61 7.89 14.50
N LEU A 736 4.86 8.91 14.93
CA LEU A 736 3.41 9.00 14.70
C LEU A 736 3.06 8.88 13.21
N ARG A 737 3.75 9.67 12.37
CA ARG A 737 3.55 9.65 10.91
C ARG A 737 3.79 8.25 10.35
N ARG A 738 4.93 7.63 10.69
CA ARG A 738 5.28 6.29 10.23
C ARG A 738 4.31 5.22 10.72
N ALA A 739 3.78 5.37 11.94
CA ALA A 739 2.82 4.45 12.51
C ALA A 739 1.48 4.53 11.78
N ALA A 740 1.00 5.75 11.47
CA ALA A 740 -0.19 5.96 10.65
C ALA A 740 -0.02 5.41 9.22
N GLU A 741 1.16 5.58 8.62
CA GLU A 741 1.48 5.03 7.31
C GLU A 741 1.53 3.50 7.30
N ALA A 742 2.18 2.89 8.29
CA ALA A 742 2.24 1.45 8.46
C ALA A 742 0.83 0.88 8.72
N LEU A 743 0.04 1.54 9.57
CA LEU A 743 -1.35 1.20 9.85
C LEU A 743 -2.18 1.16 8.55
N HIS A 744 -2.18 2.25 7.79
CA HIS A 744 -2.90 2.31 6.51
C HIS A 744 -2.43 1.21 5.54
N GLY A 745 -1.13 0.94 5.49
CA GLY A 745 -0.58 -0.14 4.67
C GLY A 745 -1.04 -1.54 5.11
N TYR A 746 -1.03 -1.83 6.41
CA TYR A 746 -1.50 -3.11 6.94
C TYR A 746 -3.00 -3.31 6.76
N GLU A 747 -3.80 -2.25 6.91
CA GLU A 747 -5.23 -2.28 6.61
C GLU A 747 -5.47 -2.60 5.13
N ARG A 748 -4.70 -2.01 4.20
CA ARG A 748 -4.78 -2.32 2.76
C ARG A 748 -4.39 -3.76 2.42
N LEU A 749 -3.43 -4.34 3.13
CA LEU A 749 -3.05 -5.74 2.97
C LEU A 749 -3.96 -6.72 3.72
N GLY A 750 -4.87 -6.22 4.56
CA GLY A 750 -5.69 -7.04 5.44
C GLY A 750 -4.89 -7.80 6.50
N ASN A 751 -3.69 -7.32 6.86
CA ASN A 751 -2.84 -7.87 7.91
C ASN A 751 -3.31 -7.31 9.27
N ARG A 752 -3.97 -8.15 10.08
CA ARG A 752 -4.68 -7.69 11.29
C ARG A 752 -3.76 -7.52 12.49
N VAL A 753 -2.74 -8.37 12.62
CA VAL A 753 -1.73 -8.31 13.68
C VAL A 753 -0.86 -7.07 13.52
N GLY A 754 -0.42 -6.78 12.30
CA GLY A 754 0.32 -5.57 11.93
C GLY A 754 -0.48 -4.30 12.26
N VAL A 755 -1.79 -4.30 12.02
CA VAL A 755 -2.69 -3.21 12.46
C VAL A 755 -2.65 -3.03 13.98
N VAL A 756 -2.81 -4.10 14.76
CA VAL A 756 -2.76 -4.03 16.23
C VAL A 756 -1.41 -3.52 16.72
N ARG A 757 -0.30 -4.05 16.18
CA ARG A 757 1.06 -3.62 16.51
C ARG A 757 1.30 -2.14 16.18
N ALA A 758 0.87 -1.68 15.01
CA ALA A 758 0.98 -0.28 14.61
C ALA A 758 0.17 0.64 15.53
N ARG A 759 -1.03 0.22 15.95
CA ARG A 759 -1.84 0.97 16.94
C ARG A 759 -1.16 1.01 18.32
N CYS A 760 -0.57 -0.08 18.81
CA CYS A 760 0.20 -0.07 20.06
C CYS A 760 1.37 0.92 20.02
N LEU A 761 2.08 1.02 18.90
CA LEU A 761 3.15 2.01 18.71
C LEU A 761 2.58 3.44 18.68
N LEU A 762 1.43 3.64 18.03
CA LEU A 762 0.74 4.93 17.98
C LEU A 762 0.30 5.39 19.38
N VAL A 763 -0.28 4.50 20.19
CA VAL A 763 -0.64 4.75 21.60
C VAL A 763 0.57 5.27 22.37
N ARG A 764 1.70 4.57 22.29
CA ARG A 764 2.90 4.92 23.05
C ARG A 764 3.51 6.25 22.63
N ALA A 765 3.52 6.53 21.32
CA ALA A 765 3.95 7.83 20.81
C ALA A 765 3.01 8.97 21.26
N LEU A 766 1.69 8.73 21.32
CA LEU A 766 0.71 9.70 21.81
C LEU A 766 0.82 9.96 23.30
N VAL A 767 1.05 8.93 24.12
CA VAL A 767 1.32 9.05 25.57
C VAL A 767 2.51 9.98 25.81
N ARG A 768 3.62 9.77 25.10
CA ARG A 768 4.84 10.59 25.23
C ARG A 768 4.70 12.02 24.71
N LEU A 769 3.70 12.28 23.87
CA LEU A 769 3.32 13.63 23.42
C LEU A 769 2.26 14.27 24.34
N HIS A 770 1.98 13.66 25.49
CA HIS A 770 0.96 14.11 26.45
C HIS A 770 -0.45 14.22 25.84
N ARG A 771 -0.81 13.26 24.97
CA ARG A 771 -2.13 13.14 24.34
C ARG A 771 -2.89 11.88 24.79
N PRO A 772 -3.24 11.75 26.09
CA PRO A 772 -3.81 10.53 26.64
C PRO A 772 -5.18 10.16 26.06
N LYS A 773 -6.03 11.14 25.69
CA LYS A 773 -7.35 10.88 25.09
C LYS A 773 -7.27 10.22 23.71
N ASP A 774 -6.32 10.66 22.88
CA ASP A 774 -6.10 10.06 21.57
C ASP A 774 -5.45 8.68 21.70
N ALA A 775 -4.54 8.52 22.67
CA ALA A 775 -3.95 7.24 23.02
C ALA A 775 -5.03 6.24 23.50
N GLU A 776 -5.97 6.67 24.33
CA GLU A 776 -7.09 5.84 24.80
C GLU A 776 -7.97 5.35 23.65
N LYS A 777 -8.32 6.23 22.70
CA LYS A 777 -9.05 5.85 21.49
C LYS A 777 -8.29 4.79 20.67
N GLN A 778 -6.98 4.98 20.48
CA GLN A 778 -6.15 4.04 19.72
C GLN A 778 -5.97 2.71 20.45
N LEU A 779 -5.88 2.73 21.79
CA LEU A 779 -5.81 1.52 22.60
C LEU A 779 -7.12 0.74 22.55
N ALA A 780 -8.27 1.40 22.61
CA ALA A 780 -9.57 0.76 22.46
C ALA A 780 -9.71 0.06 21.08
N LEU A 781 -9.25 0.72 20.01
CA LEU A 781 -9.21 0.11 18.68
C LEU A 781 -8.23 -1.07 18.60
N ALA A 782 -7.07 -0.99 19.27
CA ALA A 782 -6.10 -2.07 19.34
C ALA A 782 -6.67 -3.30 20.10
N LEU A 783 -7.31 -3.08 21.26
CA LEU A 783 -7.97 -4.13 22.05
C LEU A 783 -9.12 -4.78 21.28
N SER A 784 -9.96 -3.98 20.63
CA SER A 784 -11.04 -4.47 19.78
C SER A 784 -10.52 -5.26 18.57
N GLY A 785 -9.40 -4.80 17.97
CA GLY A 785 -8.70 -5.53 16.91
C GLY A 785 -8.15 -6.87 17.40
N PHE A 786 -7.50 -6.88 18.57
CA PHE A 786 -6.94 -8.06 19.21
C PHE A 786 -7.99 -9.12 19.52
N ALA A 787 -9.15 -8.71 20.05
CA ALA A 787 -10.27 -9.62 20.33
C ALA A 787 -10.83 -10.31 19.06
N ARG A 788 -10.61 -9.72 17.88
CA ARG A 788 -11.02 -10.29 16.57
C ARG A 788 -9.88 -11.05 15.86
N LEU A 789 -8.69 -11.12 16.46
CA LEU A 789 -7.59 -11.91 15.91
C LEU A 789 -7.87 -13.40 16.06
N ASP A 790 -7.16 -14.19 15.24
CA ASP A 790 -7.22 -15.63 15.33
C ASP A 790 -6.67 -16.12 16.68
N PRO A 791 -7.30 -17.09 17.36
CA PRO A 791 -6.86 -17.63 18.65
C PRO A 791 -5.40 -18.08 18.70
N VAL A 792 -4.84 -18.47 17.55
CA VAL A 792 -3.43 -18.86 17.41
C VAL A 792 -2.49 -17.70 17.73
N VAL A 793 -2.85 -16.47 17.37
CA VAL A 793 -2.03 -15.26 17.58
C VAL A 793 -2.59 -14.31 18.63
N SER A 794 -3.86 -14.45 19.02
CA SER A 794 -4.49 -13.69 20.11
C SER A 794 -4.27 -14.33 21.50
N HIS A 795 -3.30 -15.22 21.61
CA HIS A 795 -2.97 -15.94 22.82
C HIS A 795 -2.24 -15.03 23.84
N PRO A 796 -2.45 -15.22 25.16
CA PRO A 796 -1.82 -14.46 26.23
C PRO A 796 -0.29 -14.36 26.20
N LEU A 797 0.40 -15.37 25.69
CA LEU A 797 1.86 -15.30 25.54
C LEU A 797 2.29 -14.87 24.14
N SER A 798 1.43 -14.29 23.32
CA SER A 798 1.83 -13.77 22.00
C SER A 798 2.65 -12.49 22.13
N THR A 799 3.54 -12.25 21.17
CA THR A 799 4.27 -10.97 21.05
C THR A 799 3.33 -9.78 20.81
N VAL A 800 2.14 -10.03 20.27
CA VAL A 800 1.09 -9.02 20.06
C VAL A 800 0.48 -8.60 21.39
N TYR A 801 0.19 -9.56 22.27
CA TYR A 801 -0.28 -9.28 23.63
C TYR A 801 0.79 -8.53 24.44
N ALA A 802 2.07 -8.89 24.31
CA ALA A 802 3.16 -8.13 24.94
C ALA A 802 3.17 -6.65 24.50
N ALA A 803 2.95 -6.37 23.21
CA ALA A 803 2.87 -5.00 22.69
C ALA A 803 1.63 -4.25 23.22
N LEU A 804 0.50 -4.93 23.39
CA LEU A 804 -0.72 -4.38 23.99
C LEU A 804 -0.54 -4.05 25.47
N SER A 805 -0.01 -4.99 26.26
CA SER A 805 0.30 -4.79 27.67
C SER A 805 1.25 -3.61 27.85
N TRP A 806 2.27 -3.50 27.00
CA TRP A 806 3.17 -2.34 27.06
C TRP A 806 2.43 -1.03 26.77
N ALA A 807 1.66 -0.96 25.67
CA ALA A 807 0.93 0.25 25.32
C ALA A 807 -0.09 0.67 26.39
N ARG A 808 -0.77 -0.30 27.01
CA ARG A 808 -1.69 -0.07 28.13
C ARG A 808 -0.93 0.40 29.38
N GLY A 809 0.18 -0.24 29.72
CA GLY A 809 1.02 0.14 30.85
C GLY A 809 1.58 1.56 30.76
N ASP A 810 2.08 1.96 29.58
CA ASP A 810 2.53 3.33 29.31
C ASP A 810 1.38 4.34 29.52
N LEU A 811 0.17 4.05 29.03
CA LEU A 811 -1.00 4.93 29.17
C LEU A 811 -1.50 5.02 30.62
N LEU A 812 -1.64 3.90 31.32
CA LEU A 812 -2.09 3.87 32.72
C LEU A 812 -1.12 4.63 33.64
N THR A 813 0.18 4.50 33.39
CA THR A 813 1.22 5.22 34.13
C THR A 813 1.09 6.73 33.95
N GLU A 814 0.83 7.19 32.72
CA GLU A 814 0.59 8.61 32.40
C GLU A 814 -0.71 9.13 33.03
N GLN A 815 -1.74 8.30 33.12
CA GLN A 815 -3.02 8.64 33.78
C GLN A 815 -2.96 8.64 35.31
N GLY A 816 -1.80 8.31 35.90
CA GLY A 816 -1.59 8.28 37.35
C GLY A 816 -1.93 6.93 38.02
N LEU A 817 -2.33 5.92 37.26
CA LEU A 817 -2.63 4.56 37.73
C LEU A 817 -1.36 3.69 37.77
N ARG A 818 -0.35 4.13 38.52
CA ARG A 818 1.00 3.53 38.50
C ARG A 818 1.04 2.05 38.91
N GLY A 819 0.17 1.61 39.81
CA GLY A 819 0.12 0.21 40.24
C GLY A 819 -0.30 -0.74 39.12
N GLU A 820 -1.38 -0.42 38.42
CA GLU A 820 -1.86 -1.19 37.27
C GLU A 820 -0.92 -1.06 36.06
N GLY A 821 -0.37 0.15 35.84
CA GLY A 821 0.60 0.40 34.78
C GLY A 821 1.88 -0.44 34.94
N ASP A 822 2.44 -0.52 36.15
CA ASP A 822 3.65 -1.31 36.43
C ASP A 822 3.40 -2.81 36.27
N LEU A 823 2.22 -3.31 36.64
CA LEU A 823 1.83 -4.70 36.41
C LEU A 823 1.84 -5.06 34.91
N ASP A 824 1.29 -4.18 34.08
CA ASP A 824 1.25 -4.37 32.63
C ASP A 824 2.62 -4.28 31.97
N LEU A 825 3.47 -3.35 32.41
CA LEU A 825 4.84 -3.23 31.93
C LEU A 825 5.66 -4.47 32.29
N ARG A 826 5.50 -5.01 33.50
CA ARG A 826 6.15 -6.26 33.92
C ARG A 826 5.65 -7.47 33.13
N ALA A 827 4.35 -7.56 32.89
CA ALA A 827 3.77 -8.59 32.05
C ALA A 827 4.35 -8.53 30.62
N ALA A 828 4.39 -7.34 30.01
CA ALA A 828 5.00 -7.14 28.70
C ALA A 828 6.48 -7.56 28.67
N ALA A 829 7.26 -7.15 29.68
CA ALA A 829 8.68 -7.48 29.78
C ALA A 829 8.94 -8.99 29.94
N ALA A 830 8.12 -9.68 30.73
CA ALA A 830 8.21 -11.14 30.91
C ALA A 830 7.89 -11.88 29.62
N LEU A 831 6.88 -11.42 28.88
CA LEU A 831 6.50 -12.02 27.59
C LEU A 831 7.57 -11.81 26.53
N LEU A 832 8.17 -10.62 26.44
CA LEU A 832 9.29 -10.36 25.54
C LEU A 832 10.51 -11.25 25.86
N LEU A 833 10.81 -11.47 27.15
CA LEU A 833 11.86 -12.41 27.58
C LEU A 833 11.56 -13.85 27.16
N ALA A 834 10.31 -14.31 27.30
CA ALA A 834 9.91 -15.65 26.87
C ALA A 834 10.10 -15.88 25.36
N HIS A 835 10.05 -14.80 24.56
CA HIS A 835 10.35 -14.81 23.11
C HIS A 835 11.81 -14.52 22.76
N GLY A 836 12.69 -14.33 23.75
CA GLY A 836 14.11 -14.04 23.55
C GLY A 836 14.44 -12.58 23.20
N ASP A 837 13.49 -11.64 23.36
CA ASP A 837 13.73 -10.20 23.16
C ASP A 837 14.15 -9.51 24.48
N GLU A 838 15.35 -9.88 24.95
CA GLU A 838 15.90 -9.36 26.20
C GLU A 838 16.13 -7.85 26.19
N ARG A 839 16.51 -7.29 25.04
CA ARG A 839 16.85 -5.87 24.92
C ARG A 839 15.60 -5.01 25.03
N THR A 840 14.51 -5.38 24.37
CA THR A 840 13.25 -4.64 24.45
C THR A 840 12.63 -4.80 25.83
N SER A 841 12.71 -6.00 26.44
CA SER A 841 12.29 -6.21 27.83
C SER A 841 12.99 -5.26 28.82
N ARG A 842 14.32 -5.07 28.70
CA ARG A 842 15.07 -4.06 29.47
C ARG A 842 14.56 -2.64 29.26
N MET A 843 14.16 -2.31 28.04
CA MET A 843 13.64 -0.99 27.69
C MET A 843 12.27 -0.73 28.32
N VAL A 844 11.40 -1.76 28.39
CA VAL A 844 10.09 -1.69 29.05
C VAL A 844 10.25 -1.39 30.55
N LEU A 845 11.22 -2.02 31.21
CA LEU A 845 11.41 -1.93 32.67
C LEU A 845 12.27 -0.74 33.14
N GLY A 846 12.86 0.02 32.23
CA GLY A 846 13.55 1.28 32.56
C GLY A 846 14.97 1.17 33.13
N THR A 847 15.43 0.04 33.69
CA THR A 847 16.85 -0.36 33.88
C THR A 847 16.95 -1.75 34.54
N ALA A 848 18.00 -2.51 34.16
CA ALA A 848 18.43 -3.84 34.64
C ALA A 848 17.41 -5.00 34.50
N ALA A 849 17.48 -5.75 33.38
CA ALA A 849 16.79 -7.03 33.30
C ALA A 849 17.48 -8.07 34.18
N PRO A 850 16.71 -8.99 34.80
CA PRO A 850 17.27 -10.20 35.35
C PRO A 850 17.79 -11.13 34.23
N PRO A 851 18.82 -11.96 34.51
CA PRO A 851 19.39 -12.88 33.51
C PRO A 851 18.37 -13.97 33.09
N PRO A 852 18.49 -14.53 31.87
CA PRO A 852 17.60 -15.58 31.39
C PRO A 852 17.73 -16.86 32.22
N VAL A 853 16.60 -17.52 32.50
CA VAL A 853 16.54 -18.85 33.13
C VAL A 853 16.60 -19.92 32.01
N PRO A 854 17.67 -20.72 31.90
CA PRO A 854 17.72 -21.85 30.98
C PRO A 854 16.75 -22.96 31.43
N GLY A 855 16.16 -23.65 30.46
CA GLY A 855 15.08 -24.62 30.67
C GLY A 855 15.30 -25.59 31.82
N ALA A 856 14.41 -25.53 32.81
CA ALA A 856 14.27 -26.57 33.81
C ALA A 856 13.45 -27.72 33.21
N ALA A 857 14.15 -28.70 32.64
CA ALA A 857 13.58 -30.01 32.41
C ALA A 857 13.52 -30.76 33.75
N GLY A 858 12.37 -30.71 34.42
CA GLY A 858 12.13 -31.48 35.66
C GLY A 858 10.73 -31.20 36.22
N ARG A 859 9.84 -32.21 36.15
CA ARG A 859 8.46 -32.30 36.68
C ARG A 859 7.54 -31.07 36.52
N GLU A 860 6.47 -31.24 35.73
CA GLU A 860 5.38 -30.27 35.59
C GLU A 860 4.86 -29.79 36.96
N PRO A 861 4.76 -28.47 37.19
CA PRO A 861 4.08 -27.91 38.36
C PRO A 861 2.60 -28.31 38.35
N ALA A 862 2.06 -28.63 39.53
CA ALA A 862 0.67 -29.06 39.67
C ALA A 862 -0.25 -27.83 39.75
N VAL A 863 -0.82 -27.44 38.61
CA VAL A 863 -1.98 -26.52 38.56
C VAL A 863 -3.24 -27.37 38.67
N ARG A 864 -4.06 -27.12 39.69
CA ARG A 864 -5.38 -27.74 39.85
C ARG A 864 -6.46 -26.67 39.71
N LEU A 865 -7.42 -26.93 38.83
CA LEU A 865 -8.65 -26.15 38.76
C LEU A 865 -9.75 -26.90 39.52
N HIS A 866 -10.45 -26.20 40.40
CA HIS A 866 -11.59 -26.70 41.13
C HIS A 866 -12.86 -26.04 40.59
N GLY A 867 -13.67 -26.83 39.86
CA GLY A 867 -14.90 -26.37 39.20
C GLY A 867 -14.83 -26.41 37.67
N GLU A 868 -16.00 -26.40 37.02
CA GLU A 868 -16.09 -26.31 35.56
C GLU A 868 -16.07 -24.84 35.10
N PRO A 869 -15.22 -24.47 34.13
CA PRO A 869 -15.09 -23.09 33.66
C PRO A 869 -16.37 -22.61 32.97
N ALA A 870 -17.00 -21.59 33.55
CA ALA A 870 -18.14 -20.92 32.93
C ALA A 870 -18.04 -19.40 33.06
N ALA A 871 -18.54 -18.67 32.07
CA ALA A 871 -18.55 -17.21 32.09
C ALA A 871 -19.33 -16.70 33.32
N GLY A 872 -18.75 -15.76 34.07
CA GLY A 872 -19.29 -15.20 35.31
C GLY A 872 -19.17 -16.11 36.54
N ARG A 873 -18.64 -17.34 36.42
CA ARG A 873 -18.49 -18.28 37.54
C ARG A 873 -17.08 -18.23 38.11
N VAL A 874 -16.98 -18.11 39.43
CA VAL A 874 -15.71 -18.15 40.15
C VAL A 874 -15.13 -19.57 40.12
N LEU A 875 -13.86 -19.69 39.74
CA LEU A 875 -13.07 -20.92 39.72
C LEU A 875 -11.97 -20.81 40.77
N ASP A 876 -11.85 -21.82 41.62
CA ASP A 876 -10.73 -21.91 42.55
C ASP A 876 -9.55 -22.58 41.83
N VAL A 877 -8.51 -21.80 41.59
CA VAL A 877 -7.29 -22.24 40.93
C VAL A 877 -6.20 -22.38 41.98
N THR A 878 -5.67 -23.58 42.12
CA THR A 878 -4.58 -23.87 43.05
C THR A 878 -3.29 -24.12 42.31
N TYR A 879 -2.23 -23.42 42.73
CA TYR A 879 -0.89 -23.55 42.17
C TYR A 879 0.09 -24.00 43.24
N SER A 880 0.72 -25.15 43.02
CA SER A 880 1.80 -25.65 43.87
C SER A 880 3.15 -25.31 43.27
N VAL A 881 3.86 -24.37 43.89
CA VAL A 881 5.26 -24.08 43.58
C VAL A 881 6.12 -25.14 44.25
N GLY A 882 6.62 -26.09 43.47
CA GLY A 882 7.72 -26.97 43.89
C GLY A 882 9.06 -26.44 43.37
N PRO A 883 10.19 -26.94 43.89
CA PRO A 883 11.51 -26.61 43.38
C PRO A 883 12.00 -27.33 42.10
N PRO A 884 11.24 -28.12 41.30
CA PRO A 884 11.85 -28.79 40.16
C PRO A 884 12.03 -27.83 38.95
N GLY A 885 11.69 -26.54 39.10
CA GLY A 885 11.82 -25.47 38.10
C GLY A 885 12.87 -24.39 38.37
N LEU A 886 13.55 -24.43 39.53
CA LEU A 886 14.55 -23.44 39.96
C LEU A 886 15.93 -24.14 40.04
N ASP A 887 17.01 -23.47 39.62
CA ASP A 887 18.37 -24.02 39.65
C ASP A 887 18.98 -23.86 41.07
N PRO A 888 19.29 -24.96 41.79
CA PRO A 888 19.80 -24.91 43.15
C PRO A 888 21.17 -24.27 43.31
N ASP A 889 22.01 -24.36 42.28
CA ASP A 889 23.37 -23.83 42.32
C ASP A 889 23.39 -22.33 41.99
N ARG A 890 22.33 -21.81 41.35
CA ARG A 890 22.17 -20.37 41.05
C ARG A 890 21.34 -19.61 42.07
N TYR A 891 20.45 -20.28 42.81
CA TYR A 891 19.53 -19.64 43.75
C TYR A 891 19.55 -20.35 45.12
N PRO A 892 20.49 -20.00 46.03
CA PRO A 892 20.49 -20.57 47.38
C PRO A 892 19.22 -20.15 48.13
N VAL A 893 18.30 -21.12 48.32
CA VAL A 893 17.03 -20.96 49.04
C VAL A 893 17.30 -20.83 50.54
N GLY A 894 17.82 -19.68 50.96
CA GLY A 894 17.55 -19.17 52.29
C GLY A 894 16.07 -18.83 52.43
N ALA A 895 15.60 -18.47 53.64
CA ALA A 895 14.22 -18.02 53.84
C ALA A 895 13.94 -16.75 53.02
N ARG A 896 13.43 -16.94 51.79
CA ARG A 896 13.10 -15.88 50.83
C ARG A 896 11.61 -15.88 50.55
N TYR A 897 11.08 -14.70 50.27
CA TYR A 897 9.70 -14.54 49.83
C TYR A 897 9.66 -14.54 48.30
N VAL A 898 8.73 -15.29 47.73
CA VAL A 898 8.42 -15.25 46.30
C VAL A 898 7.02 -14.73 46.10
N ARG A 899 6.86 -13.86 45.11
CA ARG A 899 5.58 -13.31 44.70
C ARG A 899 5.11 -14.02 43.46
N VAL A 900 3.98 -14.69 43.54
CA VAL A 900 3.34 -15.39 42.42
C VAL A 900 2.21 -14.54 41.90
N VAL A 901 2.29 -14.16 40.62
CA VAL A 901 1.25 -13.42 39.90
C VAL A 901 0.52 -14.40 38.99
N LEU A 902 -0.81 -14.46 39.10
CA LEU A 902 -1.64 -15.25 38.20
C LEU A 902 -2.19 -14.34 37.10
N VAL A 903 -1.86 -14.68 35.87
CA VAL A 903 -2.35 -14.01 34.66
C VAL A 903 -3.41 -14.91 34.01
N ALA A 904 -4.65 -14.44 33.98
CA ALA A 904 -5.77 -15.12 33.33
C ALA A 904 -6.54 -14.13 32.43
N PRO A 905 -6.08 -13.87 31.19
CA PRO A 905 -6.68 -12.84 30.35
C PRO A 905 -8.13 -13.16 29.99
N GLY A 906 -8.97 -12.13 30.03
CA GLY A 906 -10.42 -12.32 29.88
C GLY A 906 -11.09 -12.92 31.11
N ALA A 907 -10.40 -13.00 32.25
CA ALA A 907 -10.95 -13.37 33.53
C ALA A 907 -10.52 -12.38 34.62
N ASP A 908 -11.38 -12.17 35.61
CA ASP A 908 -11.05 -11.43 36.82
C ASP A 908 -10.34 -12.36 37.81
N VAL A 909 -9.22 -11.92 38.40
CA VAL A 909 -8.39 -12.73 39.30
C VAL A 909 -8.28 -12.06 40.65
N ASN A 910 -8.71 -12.76 41.71
CA ASN A 910 -8.71 -12.23 43.07
C ASN A 910 -8.13 -13.23 44.10
N PRO A 911 -7.06 -12.86 44.84
CA PRO A 911 -6.17 -11.73 44.57
C PRO A 911 -5.32 -12.00 43.31
N PRO A 912 -4.90 -10.98 42.54
CA PRO A 912 -4.09 -11.17 41.32
C PRO A 912 -2.66 -11.66 41.61
N GLU A 913 -2.20 -11.47 42.84
CA GLU A 913 -0.90 -11.92 43.30
C GLU A 913 -0.98 -12.50 44.72
N ARG A 914 -0.08 -13.43 45.03
CA ARG A 914 0.14 -13.94 46.38
C ARG A 914 1.62 -14.10 46.67
N THR A 915 2.02 -13.80 47.89
CA THR A 915 3.38 -14.02 48.36
C THR A 915 3.45 -15.32 49.17
N ALA A 916 4.48 -16.13 48.91
CA ALA A 916 4.78 -17.35 49.64
C ALA A 916 6.22 -17.31 50.13
N ARG A 917 6.48 -17.95 51.27
CA ARG A 917 7.82 -18.06 51.84
C ARG A 917 8.43 -19.40 51.46
N LEU A 918 9.53 -19.39 50.71
CA LEU A 918 10.31 -20.58 50.38
C LEU A 918 11.23 -20.93 51.55
N ASP A 919 10.83 -21.93 52.33
CA ASP A 919 11.63 -22.53 53.40
C ASP A 919 12.30 -23.81 52.89
N ALA A 920 13.58 -23.70 52.52
CA ALA A 920 14.34 -24.77 51.87
C ALA A 920 13.67 -25.27 50.57
N TRP A 921 14.30 -26.24 49.90
CA TRP A 921 13.81 -26.88 48.67
C TRP A 921 12.56 -27.77 48.92
N ALA A 922 11.66 -27.37 49.81
CA ALA A 922 10.39 -28.04 50.04
C ALA A 922 9.28 -27.44 49.16
N PRO A 923 8.33 -28.24 48.65
CA PRO A 923 7.17 -27.71 47.92
C PRO A 923 6.32 -26.80 48.83
N LEU A 924 5.99 -25.62 48.33
CA LEU A 924 5.18 -24.64 49.03
C LEU A 924 3.76 -25.16 49.29
N ALA A 925 3.13 -24.63 50.34
CA ALA A 925 1.69 -24.74 50.49
C ALA A 925 1.00 -24.23 49.21
N PRO A 926 -0.02 -24.94 48.67
CA PRO A 926 -0.68 -24.53 47.44
C PRO A 926 -1.28 -23.12 47.56
N LEU A 927 -0.99 -22.26 46.59
CA LEU A 927 -1.56 -20.91 46.51
C LEU A 927 -2.90 -20.97 45.79
N SER A 928 -3.95 -20.45 46.43
CA SER A 928 -5.30 -20.43 45.86
C SER A 928 -5.68 -19.05 45.31
N PHE A 929 -6.16 -19.02 44.08
CA PHE A 929 -6.63 -17.83 43.38
C PHE A 929 -8.09 -18.04 42.96
N ALA A 930 -8.94 -17.03 43.13
CA ALA A 930 -10.28 -17.02 42.55
C ALA A 930 -10.20 -16.43 41.14
N VAL A 931 -10.64 -17.17 40.12
CA VAL A 931 -10.61 -16.74 38.71
C VAL A 931 -12.02 -16.74 38.14
N THR A 932 -12.51 -15.62 37.63
CA THR A 932 -13.86 -15.47 37.09
C THR A 932 -13.79 -15.11 35.60
N PRO A 933 -13.97 -16.06 34.67
CA PRO A 933 -13.98 -15.76 33.24
C PRO A 933 -15.08 -14.75 32.88
N ALA A 934 -14.77 -13.71 32.12
CA ALA A 934 -15.72 -12.66 31.75
C ALA A 934 -16.61 -13.04 30.55
N ALA A 935 -16.14 -13.95 29.67
CA ALA A 935 -16.86 -14.38 28.48
C ALA A 935 -16.56 -15.85 28.12
N PRO A 936 -17.43 -16.52 27.32
CA PRO A 936 -17.15 -17.84 26.76
C PRO A 936 -15.90 -17.82 25.86
N GLY A 937 -15.10 -18.89 25.86
CA GLY A 937 -13.86 -18.94 25.10
C GLY A 937 -12.78 -19.81 25.74
N ARG A 938 -11.52 -19.56 25.42
CA ARG A 938 -10.39 -20.35 25.92
C ARG A 938 -9.74 -19.67 27.13
N LEU A 939 -9.87 -20.26 28.32
CA LEU A 939 -9.20 -19.83 29.54
C LEU A 939 -7.78 -20.40 29.59
N VAL A 940 -6.80 -19.51 29.62
CA VAL A 940 -5.38 -19.84 29.81
C VAL A 940 -4.93 -19.25 31.13
N LEU A 941 -4.22 -20.04 31.93
CA LEU A 941 -3.69 -19.60 33.23
C LEU A 941 -2.17 -19.59 33.16
N GLY A 942 -1.56 -18.41 33.30
CA GLY A 942 -0.12 -18.24 33.42
C GLY A 942 0.27 -17.87 34.84
N PHE A 943 1.27 -18.55 35.40
CA PHE A 943 1.83 -18.25 36.71
C PHE A 943 3.24 -17.70 36.54
N LEU A 944 3.45 -16.47 37.01
CA LEU A 944 4.74 -15.79 37.01
C LEU A 944 5.24 -15.73 38.44
N VAL A 945 6.41 -16.32 38.71
CA VAL A 945 7.03 -16.35 40.04
C VAL A 945 8.18 -15.36 40.07
N TYR A 946 8.08 -14.35 40.93
CA TYR A 946 9.09 -13.33 41.13
C TYR A 946 9.77 -13.50 42.49
N ASP A 947 11.03 -13.09 42.61
CA ASP A 947 11.65 -12.78 43.90
C ASP A 947 10.92 -11.56 44.49
N ALA A 948 10.48 -11.66 45.74
CA ALA A 948 9.70 -10.58 46.36
C ALA A 948 10.57 -9.37 46.76
N ASP A 949 11.90 -9.57 46.92
CA ASP A 949 12.81 -8.53 47.40
C ASP A 949 13.32 -7.66 46.25
N ASP A 950 13.70 -8.26 45.11
CA ASP A 950 14.27 -7.54 43.96
C ASP A 950 13.39 -7.55 42.69
N GLY A 951 12.28 -8.30 42.69
CA GLY A 951 11.34 -8.35 41.58
C GLY A 951 11.82 -9.17 40.38
N THR A 952 12.91 -9.93 40.51
CA THR A 952 13.43 -10.81 39.46
C THR A 952 12.44 -11.91 39.12
N LEU A 953 12.11 -12.11 37.83
CA LEU A 953 11.32 -13.28 37.40
C LEU A 953 12.16 -14.55 37.58
N LEU A 954 11.75 -15.42 38.49
CA LEU A 954 12.42 -16.68 38.82
C LEU A 954 11.89 -17.85 37.99
N HIS A 955 10.58 -17.87 37.69
CA HIS A 955 9.96 -19.00 37.00
C HIS A 955 8.65 -18.60 36.29
N HIS A 956 8.31 -19.27 35.18
CA HIS A 956 7.05 -19.09 34.44
C HIS A 956 6.44 -20.44 34.07
N VAL A 957 5.13 -20.56 34.30
CA VAL A 957 4.37 -21.79 34.07
C VAL A 957 3.07 -21.46 33.36
N GLU A 958 2.78 -22.17 32.28
CA GLU A 958 1.47 -22.11 31.63
C GLU A 958 0.69 -23.40 31.93
N ALA A 959 -0.54 -23.26 32.42
CA ALA A 959 -1.45 -24.38 32.57
C ALA A 959 -2.06 -24.75 31.21
N ARG A 960 -2.41 -26.03 31.04
CA ARG A 960 -3.15 -26.46 29.85
C ARG A 960 -4.45 -25.66 29.71
N PRO A 961 -4.71 -25.05 28.54
CA PRO A 961 -5.91 -24.24 28.33
C PRO A 961 -7.21 -25.02 28.57
N ARG A 962 -8.24 -24.35 29.07
CA ARG A 962 -9.57 -24.91 29.31
C ARG A 962 -10.63 -24.15 28.54
N GLU A 963 -11.67 -24.85 28.12
CA GLU A 963 -12.82 -24.26 27.44
C GLU A 963 -13.81 -23.71 28.47
N VAL A 964 -14.22 -22.46 28.30
CA VAL A 964 -15.21 -21.77 29.14
C VAL A 964 -16.55 -21.84 28.44
N THR A 965 -17.48 -22.57 29.05
CA THR A 965 -18.85 -22.72 28.56
C THR A 965 -19.75 -21.62 29.10
N GLY A 966 -20.68 -21.11 28.30
CA GLY A 966 -21.66 -20.14 28.76
C GLY A 966 -22.46 -19.57 27.60
N PRO A 967 -23.64 -18.98 27.85
CA PRO A 967 -24.35 -18.24 26.82
C PRO A 967 -23.44 -17.09 26.34
N ALA A 968 -23.39 -16.86 25.03
CA ALA A 968 -22.83 -15.61 24.52
C ALA A 968 -23.57 -14.45 25.22
N LEU A 969 -22.87 -13.36 25.51
CA LEU A 969 -23.53 -12.09 25.83
C LEU A 969 -24.27 -11.62 24.57
N GLU A 970 -25.41 -12.24 24.28
CA GLU A 970 -26.50 -11.60 23.56
C GLU A 970 -27.20 -10.68 24.57
N ASP A 971 -27.35 -9.42 24.16
CA ASP A 971 -28.15 -8.36 24.78
C ASP A 971 -27.70 -7.82 26.15
N ALA A 972 -26.82 -6.81 26.11
CA ALA A 972 -26.95 -5.64 27.00
C ALA A 972 -27.26 -4.41 26.11
N PRO A 973 -28.31 -3.62 26.41
CA PRO A 973 -28.83 -2.61 25.49
C PRO A 973 -27.93 -1.37 25.38
N SER A 974 -27.65 -1.01 24.11
CA SER A 974 -27.14 0.25 23.52
C SER A 974 -25.93 0.94 24.15
#